data_AF-A0A1V5VC93-F1
#
_entry.id   AF-A0A1V5VC93-F1
#
_cell.length_a   1.000
_cell.length_b   1.000
_cell.length_c   1.000
_cell.angle_alpha   90.00
_cell.angle_beta   90.00
_cell.angle_gamma   90.00
#
_symmetry.space_group_name_H-M   'P 1'
#
loop_
_entity.id
_entity.type
_entity.pdbx_description
1 polymer ?
#
loop_
_entity_poly.entity_id
_entity_poly.type
_entity_poly.pdbx_seq_one_letter_code
_entity_poly.pdbx_strand_id
1 'polypeptide(L)'
;MKNPFRDISPGGRMIFALTMLTFGAYALTSVFLLFWIPGVIPMGSIFFLPPVLLILFLWYCIRSIRFYNRLNRELFTDWLMPHYAFNTFLILLISGFFFVVFRIRNFDFPEYWGQLFITVLIAYFFGILPLPAAFKKSRKAGIYVLLSLFCAWIGFLFLSLACKMMLHGFFSLYRVIEKLSADPMETDFRWFSLFGQKVPLAFLHLEWLIGISLALLLAACFFYAKMLSELTGEPLRKIFPKPVFYLVGATAACHILFLLLCWSAASQLESARLQIQKRFGRYPNAEELSKLYFSGMKSDKNFWFSLEKALENPNEDRFRTPKASDIPYDFFPDRFILLTDQEKRMFDIELSKKSSALAEMLLFMNAGIPKYPFNIKKGEIMICNFHNHMIMRLFSRHTSWKSCIALEGGNKSEAFRFAELTRKMAQYGENHPFLIGALSNIKSYNHYFDSLERLTEKHFLTREQIQMISGELLAMEMRLPRMEKDTLFSDAVGASEDLTELILNPPEEYGQGYSIRRMPLFLPQLYWLLLLNQTSLVKAYDVDDFGKIPSSRNIPLKPSLMAKRMFTGSSESVHIKFMNLLARSRAERVILACELFRMDTGKYPTAASELVPKYLDSIPEDPFTGKLLLFRAGKIRVEVWKIAEKDKIVRVVGEPKEIEGIQVWSVGPNGKDDDGIYNNQKNQDDIRAVIQTR
;
A
#
# COMPACT_ATOMS: atom_id res chain seq x y z
N MET A 1 12.78 -49.35 26.14
CA MET A 1 13.75 -48.24 26.02
C MET A 1 13.94 -47.60 27.38
N LYS A 2 15.17 -47.56 27.94
CA LYS A 2 15.46 -46.79 29.17
C LYS A 2 15.13 -45.34 28.88
N ASN A 3 14.32 -44.70 29.74
CA ASN A 3 13.95 -43.30 29.57
C ASN A 3 15.24 -42.44 29.63
N PRO A 4 15.67 -41.80 28.53
CA PRO A 4 16.94 -41.07 28.46
C PRO A 4 16.97 -39.86 29.42
N PHE A 5 15.81 -39.49 29.98
CA PHE A 5 15.68 -38.43 30.97
C PHE A 5 15.85 -38.89 32.43
N ARG A 6 15.98 -40.20 32.71
CA ARG A 6 16.23 -40.71 34.07
C ARG A 6 17.64 -40.40 34.57
N ASP A 7 18.62 -40.34 33.67
CA ASP A 7 20.04 -40.13 34.00
C ASP A 7 20.43 -38.64 34.02
N ILE A 8 19.49 -37.73 33.73
CA ILE A 8 19.72 -36.29 33.78
C ILE A 8 19.54 -35.80 35.22
N SER A 9 20.52 -35.05 35.67
CA SER A 9 20.49 -34.49 37.00
C SER A 9 19.32 -33.52 37.24
N PRO A 10 18.94 -33.28 38.52
CA PRO A 10 17.94 -32.28 38.86
C PRO A 10 18.23 -30.91 38.25
N GLY A 11 19.47 -30.42 38.34
CA GLY A 11 19.89 -29.14 37.74
C GLY A 11 19.90 -29.17 36.21
N GLY A 12 20.33 -30.29 35.60
CA GLY A 12 20.28 -30.45 34.15
C GLY A 12 18.86 -30.46 33.58
N ARG A 13 17.89 -31.02 34.31
CA ARG A 13 16.46 -30.97 33.92
C ARG A 13 15.89 -29.56 33.94
N MET A 14 16.35 -28.72 34.86
CA MET A 14 15.95 -27.32 34.96
C MET A 14 16.49 -26.48 33.81
N ILE A 15 17.78 -26.60 33.49
CA ILE A 15 18.35 -25.95 32.31
C ILE A 15 17.67 -26.43 31.04
N PHE A 16 17.43 -27.73 30.89
CA PHE A 16 16.70 -28.24 29.73
C PHE A 16 15.31 -27.60 29.60
N ALA A 17 14.58 -27.41 30.70
CA ALA A 17 13.27 -26.76 30.66
C ALA A 17 13.35 -25.30 30.20
N LEU A 18 14.35 -24.56 30.69
CA LEU A 18 14.60 -23.17 30.25
C LEU A 18 15.03 -23.11 28.78
N THR A 19 15.90 -24.02 28.33
CA THR A 19 16.33 -24.13 26.94
C THR A 19 15.15 -24.46 26.01
N MET A 20 14.23 -25.34 26.43
CA MET A 20 13.00 -25.63 25.68
C MET A 20 12.10 -24.40 25.55
N LEU A 21 11.92 -23.62 26.61
CA LEU A 21 11.11 -22.39 26.58
C LEU A 21 11.70 -21.31 25.66
N THR A 22 13.02 -21.31 25.47
CA THR A 22 13.74 -20.29 24.70
C THR A 22 14.12 -20.80 23.30
N PHE A 23 15.20 -21.58 23.20
CA PHE A 23 15.70 -22.17 21.96
C PHE A 23 14.69 -23.14 21.33
N GLY A 24 14.02 -23.96 22.14
CA GLY A 24 13.00 -24.89 21.67
C GLY A 24 11.79 -24.17 21.06
N ALA A 25 11.29 -23.12 21.72
CA ALA A 25 10.23 -22.26 21.20
C ALA A 25 10.63 -21.61 19.87
N TYR A 26 11.85 -21.11 19.75
CA TYR A 26 12.36 -20.56 18.49
C TYR A 26 12.42 -21.61 17.38
N ALA A 27 12.95 -22.81 17.67
CA ALA A 27 13.04 -23.89 16.69
C ALA A 27 11.65 -24.36 16.23
N LEU A 28 10.71 -24.55 17.15
CA LEU A 28 9.32 -24.91 16.85
C LEU A 28 8.63 -23.84 15.99
N THR A 29 8.81 -22.56 16.35
CA THR A 29 8.29 -21.44 15.56
C THR A 29 8.89 -21.41 14.17
N SER A 30 10.20 -21.64 14.06
CA SER A 30 10.91 -21.68 12.78
C SER A 30 10.40 -22.79 11.87
N VAL A 31 10.21 -24.00 12.42
CA VAL A 31 9.63 -25.13 11.69
C VAL A 31 8.19 -24.83 11.27
N PHE A 32 7.37 -24.25 12.16
CA PHE A 32 6.02 -23.81 11.81
C PHE A 32 6.03 -22.81 10.64
N LEU A 33 6.88 -21.78 10.72
CA LEU A 33 7.00 -20.75 9.69
C LEU A 33 7.51 -21.29 8.35
N LEU A 34 8.35 -22.33 8.36
CA LEU A 34 8.82 -23.00 7.15
C LEU A 34 7.66 -23.56 6.31
N PHE A 35 6.59 -24.04 6.95
CA PHE A 35 5.39 -24.54 6.27
C PHE A 35 4.31 -23.47 6.10
N TRP A 36 4.21 -22.53 7.04
CA TRP A 36 3.20 -21.47 7.01
C TRP A 36 3.48 -20.44 5.90
N ILE A 37 4.72 -19.96 5.77
CA ILE A 37 5.08 -18.90 4.82
C ILE A 37 4.77 -19.29 3.35
N PRO A 38 5.10 -20.51 2.87
CA PRO A 38 4.72 -20.95 1.54
C PRO A 38 3.22 -21.32 1.40
N GLY A 39 2.48 -21.31 2.51
CA GLY A 39 1.06 -21.68 2.55
C GLY A 39 0.81 -23.19 2.44
N VAL A 40 1.71 -24.03 2.96
CA VAL A 40 1.48 -25.49 3.08
C VAL A 40 0.42 -25.76 4.15
N ILE A 41 0.41 -24.95 5.21
CA ILE A 41 -0.63 -24.96 6.24
C ILE A 41 -1.51 -23.70 6.14
N PRO A 42 -2.79 -23.77 6.59
CA PRO A 42 -3.75 -22.66 6.41
C PRO A 42 -3.30 -21.37 7.08
N MET A 43 -3.63 -20.21 6.50
CA MET A 43 -3.24 -18.89 7.03
C MET A 43 -3.66 -18.69 8.48
N GLY A 44 -4.88 -19.10 8.85
CA GLY A 44 -5.40 -19.01 10.22
C GLY A 44 -4.65 -19.87 11.26
N SER A 45 -3.76 -20.77 10.84
CA SER A 45 -2.98 -21.59 11.78
C SER A 45 -1.96 -20.77 12.60
N ILE A 46 -1.66 -19.52 12.20
CA ILE A 46 -0.78 -18.63 12.98
C ILE A 46 -1.29 -18.42 14.41
N PHE A 47 -2.62 -18.51 14.63
CA PHE A 47 -3.25 -18.41 15.94
C PHE A 47 -2.98 -19.61 16.86
N PHE A 48 -2.40 -20.70 16.37
CA PHE A 48 -1.95 -21.83 17.21
C PHE A 48 -0.57 -21.60 17.83
N LEU A 49 0.23 -20.65 17.32
CA LEU A 49 1.55 -20.39 17.86
C LEU A 49 1.52 -19.88 19.32
N PRO A 50 0.68 -18.90 19.70
CA PRO A 50 0.63 -18.43 21.09
C PRO A 50 0.22 -19.52 22.11
N PRO A 51 -0.80 -20.36 21.87
CA PRO A 51 -1.12 -21.50 22.75
C PRO A 51 0.04 -22.48 22.93
N VAL A 52 0.78 -22.81 21.87
CA VAL A 52 1.96 -23.72 21.97
C VAL A 52 3.04 -23.11 22.85
N LEU A 53 3.33 -21.81 22.68
CA LEU A 53 4.29 -21.09 23.51
C LEU A 53 3.83 -21.01 24.97
N LEU A 54 2.53 -20.81 25.21
CA LEU A 54 1.93 -20.82 26.54
C LEU A 54 2.09 -22.19 27.23
N ILE A 55 1.90 -23.29 26.50
CA ILE A 55 2.10 -24.64 27.03
C ILE A 55 3.55 -24.85 27.47
N LEU A 56 4.52 -24.45 26.64
CA LEU A 56 5.95 -24.53 27.00
C LEU A 56 6.25 -23.70 28.24
N PHE A 57 5.67 -22.50 28.34
CA PHE A 57 5.81 -21.62 29.49
C PHE A 57 5.24 -22.25 30.77
N LEU A 58 3.99 -22.73 30.74
CA LEU A 58 3.36 -23.40 31.89
C LEU A 58 4.13 -24.64 32.33
N TRP A 59 4.63 -25.42 31.36
CA TRP A 59 5.47 -26.58 31.63
C TRP A 59 6.77 -26.19 32.35
N TYR A 60 7.44 -25.12 31.90
CA TYR A 60 8.59 -24.55 32.59
C TYR A 60 8.23 -24.11 34.02
N CYS A 61 7.12 -23.36 34.21
CA CYS A 61 6.68 -22.93 35.53
C CYS A 61 6.53 -24.11 36.50
N ILE A 62 5.80 -25.15 36.09
CA ILE A 62 5.56 -26.35 36.91
C ILE A 62 6.88 -27.03 37.28
N ARG A 63 7.83 -27.14 36.34
CA ARG A 63 9.15 -27.74 36.59
C ARG A 63 9.95 -26.92 37.59
N SER A 64 9.99 -25.61 37.41
CA SER A 64 10.68 -24.67 38.30
C SER A 64 10.14 -24.73 39.72
N ILE A 65 8.83 -24.61 39.90
CA ILE A 65 8.18 -24.64 41.23
C ILE A 65 8.46 -25.96 41.94
N ARG A 66 8.34 -27.09 41.23
CA ARG A 66 8.62 -28.42 41.81
C ARG A 66 10.08 -28.56 42.23
N PHE A 67 11.01 -28.07 41.42
CA PHE A 67 12.43 -28.12 41.73
C PHE A 67 12.76 -27.31 43.00
N TYR A 68 12.35 -26.04 43.05
CA TYR A 68 12.66 -25.17 44.19
C TYR A 68 11.89 -25.55 45.46
N ASN A 69 10.66 -26.03 45.38
CA ASN A 69 9.97 -26.57 46.56
C ASN A 69 10.69 -27.76 47.17
N ARG A 70 11.17 -28.70 46.33
CA ARG A 70 11.95 -29.83 46.81
C ARG A 70 13.24 -29.35 47.47
N LEU A 71 13.94 -28.42 46.83
CA LEU A 71 15.22 -27.92 47.34
C LEU A 71 15.04 -27.13 48.66
N ASN A 72 13.97 -26.34 48.78
CA ASN A 72 13.65 -25.63 50.02
C ASN A 72 13.28 -26.58 51.16
N ARG A 73 12.54 -27.67 50.87
CA ARG A 73 12.27 -28.75 51.85
C ARG A 73 13.54 -29.42 52.37
N GLU A 74 14.55 -29.55 51.52
CA GLU A 74 15.84 -30.15 51.89
C GLU A 74 16.72 -29.16 52.69
N LEU A 75 16.58 -27.84 52.49
CA LEU A 75 17.45 -26.82 53.09
C LEU A 75 16.88 -26.10 54.33
N PHE A 76 15.56 -26.09 54.52
CA PHE A 76 14.89 -25.37 55.59
C PHE A 76 14.00 -26.30 56.42
N THR A 77 14.12 -26.18 57.74
CA THR A 77 13.35 -26.97 58.73
C THR A 77 12.07 -26.28 59.20
N ASP A 78 11.95 -24.97 59.02
CA ASP A 78 10.78 -24.19 59.46
C ASP A 78 9.56 -24.43 58.57
N TRP A 79 8.36 -24.53 59.14
CA TRP A 79 7.16 -24.97 58.42
C TRP A 79 6.76 -24.14 57.18
N LEU A 80 7.10 -22.85 57.14
CA LEU A 80 6.70 -21.91 56.06
C LEU A 80 7.58 -21.99 54.80
N MET A 81 8.89 -22.21 54.95
CA MET A 81 9.85 -22.22 53.82
C MET A 81 9.73 -23.42 52.85
N PRO A 82 9.38 -24.64 53.30
CA PRO A 82 9.10 -25.82 52.46
C PRO A 82 8.03 -25.65 51.39
N HIS A 83 7.14 -24.67 51.55
CA HIS A 83 6.05 -24.35 50.63
C HIS A 83 6.21 -22.99 49.95
N TYR A 84 7.30 -22.28 50.21
CA TYR A 84 7.55 -20.93 49.72
C TYR A 84 7.39 -20.79 48.20
N ALA A 85 7.98 -21.70 47.43
CA ALA A 85 7.92 -21.64 45.96
C ALA A 85 6.49 -21.91 45.44
N PHE A 86 5.71 -22.76 46.11
CA PHE A 86 4.30 -22.97 45.77
C PHE A 86 3.44 -21.76 46.15
N ASN A 87 3.57 -21.26 47.39
CA ASN A 87 2.75 -20.19 47.93
C ASN A 87 2.97 -18.88 47.17
N THR A 88 4.22 -18.54 46.87
CA THR A 88 4.54 -17.35 46.07
C THR A 88 4.05 -17.45 44.64
N PHE A 89 4.07 -18.64 44.03
CA PHE A 89 3.48 -18.85 42.71
C PHE A 89 1.96 -18.75 42.73
N LEU A 90 1.31 -19.30 43.76
CA LEU A 90 -0.14 -19.21 43.93
C LEU A 90 -0.58 -17.74 44.08
N ILE A 91 0.15 -16.94 44.87
CA ILE A 91 -0.07 -15.48 44.97
C ILE A 91 0.07 -14.81 43.60
N LEU A 92 1.09 -15.17 42.82
CA LEU A 92 1.32 -14.62 41.49
C LEU A 92 0.21 -15.02 40.50
N LEU A 93 -0.27 -16.26 40.56
CA LEU A 93 -1.36 -16.77 39.72
C LEU A 93 -2.71 -16.14 40.09
N ILE A 94 -3.02 -16.03 41.38
CA ILE A 94 -4.22 -15.33 41.88
C ILE A 94 -4.18 -13.86 41.47
N SER A 95 -3.04 -13.19 41.67
CA SER A 95 -2.84 -11.80 41.21
C SER A 95 -3.05 -11.67 39.71
N GLY A 96 -2.50 -12.61 38.92
CA GLY A 96 -2.68 -12.66 37.46
C GLY A 96 -4.12 -12.95 37.03
N PHE A 97 -4.86 -13.80 37.75
CA PHE A 97 -6.26 -14.11 37.48
C PHE A 97 -7.17 -12.90 37.77
N PHE A 98 -7.02 -12.28 38.95
CA PHE A 98 -7.71 -11.03 39.25
C PHE A 98 -7.42 -10.00 38.17
N PHE A 99 -6.16 -9.90 37.72
CA PHE A 99 -5.76 -9.00 36.64
C PHE A 99 -6.49 -9.26 35.31
N VAL A 100 -6.60 -10.52 34.86
CA VAL A 100 -7.36 -10.86 33.63
C VAL A 100 -8.85 -10.55 33.78
N VAL A 101 -9.45 -10.85 34.94
CA VAL A 101 -10.86 -10.57 35.23
C VAL A 101 -11.14 -9.07 35.26
N PHE A 102 -10.25 -8.27 35.86
CA PHE A 102 -10.37 -6.80 35.85
C PHE A 102 -10.21 -6.22 34.44
N ARG A 103 -9.38 -6.83 33.59
CA ARG A 103 -9.21 -6.41 32.18
C ARG A 103 -10.45 -6.64 31.32
N ILE A 104 -11.16 -7.75 31.52
CA ILE A 104 -12.40 -8.06 30.78
C ILE A 104 -13.52 -7.06 31.15
N ARG A 105 -13.41 -6.38 32.31
CA ARG A 105 -14.43 -5.51 32.88
C ARG A 105 -14.30 -4.02 32.53
N ASN A 106 -13.71 -3.69 31.36
CA ASN A 106 -13.64 -2.33 30.77
C ASN A 106 -13.03 -1.23 31.67
N PHE A 107 -12.05 -1.55 32.53
CA PHE A 107 -11.20 -0.50 33.10
C PHE A 107 -10.12 -0.11 32.08
N ASP A 108 -9.91 1.19 31.86
CA ASP A 108 -8.81 1.75 31.06
C ASP A 108 -7.46 1.36 31.67
N PHE A 109 -6.99 0.15 31.37
CA PHE A 109 -5.72 -0.35 31.85
C PHE A 109 -4.57 0.23 31.01
N PRO A 110 -3.53 0.80 31.63
CA PRO A 110 -2.40 1.38 30.90
C PRO A 110 -1.68 0.44 29.93
N GLU A 111 -1.18 0.95 28.81
CA GLU A 111 -0.58 0.14 27.73
C GLU A 111 0.72 -0.62 28.12
N TYR A 112 1.26 -0.42 29.35
CA TYR A 112 2.49 -1.07 29.83
C TYR A 112 2.35 -2.55 30.17
N TRP A 113 1.16 -3.01 30.56
CA TRP A 113 1.05 -4.09 31.54
C TRP A 113 1.61 -5.43 31.06
N GLY A 114 1.60 -5.71 29.75
CA GLY A 114 2.27 -6.90 29.21
C GLY A 114 3.76 -6.93 29.54
N GLN A 115 4.43 -5.78 29.51
CA GLN A 115 5.85 -5.67 29.86
C GLN A 115 6.08 -5.76 31.37
N LEU A 116 5.17 -5.18 32.17
CA LEU A 116 5.22 -5.32 33.61
C LEU A 116 5.02 -6.78 34.03
N PHE A 117 4.07 -7.48 33.42
CA PHE A 117 3.82 -8.90 33.68
C PHE A 117 5.05 -9.76 33.38
N ILE A 118 5.68 -9.58 32.23
CA ILE A 118 6.90 -10.33 31.91
C ILE A 118 8.06 -9.94 32.84
N THR A 119 8.17 -8.66 33.21
CA THR A 119 9.16 -8.19 34.19
C THR A 119 8.97 -8.87 35.55
N VAL A 120 7.74 -8.96 36.04
CA VAL A 120 7.39 -9.67 37.27
C VAL A 120 7.73 -11.15 37.16
N LEU A 121 7.47 -11.79 36.01
CA LEU A 121 7.84 -13.18 35.78
C LEU A 121 9.36 -13.39 35.79
N ILE A 122 10.14 -12.49 35.19
CA ILE A 122 11.61 -12.55 35.22
C ILE A 122 12.10 -12.39 36.66
N ALA A 123 11.62 -11.37 37.38
CA ALA A 123 11.95 -11.15 38.79
C ALA A 123 11.60 -12.37 39.65
N TYR A 124 10.47 -13.01 39.35
CA TYR A 124 10.04 -14.21 40.02
C TYR A 124 10.98 -15.40 39.76
N PHE A 125 11.16 -15.81 38.51
CA PHE A 125 11.90 -17.03 38.18
C PHE A 125 13.41 -16.92 38.33
N PHE A 126 13.99 -15.74 38.08
CA PHE A 126 15.44 -15.53 38.19
C PHE A 126 15.86 -14.90 39.52
N GLY A 127 14.94 -14.37 40.31
CA GLY A 127 15.20 -13.71 41.58
C GLY A 127 14.51 -14.42 42.74
N ILE A 128 13.22 -14.08 42.96
CA ILE A 128 12.43 -14.46 44.15
C ILE A 128 12.46 -15.97 44.40
N LEU A 129 12.26 -16.77 43.35
CA LEU A 129 12.17 -18.22 43.45
C LEU A 129 13.51 -18.89 43.88
N PRO A 130 14.66 -18.59 43.24
CA PRO A 130 15.95 -19.16 43.64
C PRO A 130 16.62 -18.55 44.88
N LEU A 131 16.33 -17.28 45.22
CA LEU A 131 17.11 -16.51 46.20
C LEU A 131 17.27 -17.19 47.58
N PRO A 132 16.18 -17.70 48.22
CA PRO A 132 16.28 -18.23 49.58
C PRO A 132 17.17 -19.48 49.64
N ALA A 133 16.94 -20.42 48.72
CA ALA A 133 17.76 -21.61 48.55
C ALA A 133 19.23 -21.29 48.29
N ALA A 134 19.49 -20.32 47.40
CA ALA A 134 20.84 -19.96 46.99
C ALA A 134 21.68 -19.41 48.15
N PHE A 135 21.18 -18.40 48.87
CA PHE A 135 21.92 -17.82 50.00
C PHE A 135 22.05 -18.77 51.18
N LYS A 136 21.05 -19.63 51.41
CA LYS A 136 21.13 -20.65 52.46
C LYS A 136 22.23 -21.68 52.16
N LYS A 137 22.41 -22.04 50.88
CA LYS A 137 23.43 -23.02 50.47
C LYS A 137 24.83 -22.43 50.42
N SER A 138 25.03 -21.30 49.73
CA SER A 138 26.34 -20.63 49.65
C SER A 138 26.23 -19.17 49.22
N ARG A 139 27.15 -18.32 49.71
CA ARG A 139 27.24 -16.90 49.28
C ARG A 139 27.49 -16.77 47.77
N LYS A 140 28.26 -17.69 47.18
CA LYS A 140 28.54 -17.72 45.74
C LYS A 140 27.26 -17.98 44.92
N ALA A 141 26.44 -18.95 45.33
CA ALA A 141 25.16 -19.22 44.68
C ALA A 141 24.24 -18.01 44.72
N GLY A 142 24.16 -17.32 45.87
CA GLY A 142 23.40 -16.07 46.02
C GLY A 142 23.86 -14.96 45.06
N ILE A 143 25.18 -14.76 44.90
CA ILE A 143 25.73 -13.80 43.93
C ILE A 143 25.35 -14.18 42.48
N TYR A 144 25.41 -15.45 42.12
CA TYR A 144 25.03 -15.90 40.78
C TYR A 144 23.53 -15.68 40.49
N VAL A 145 22.64 -15.80 41.49
CA VAL A 145 21.22 -15.41 41.34
C VAL A 145 21.09 -13.93 41.00
N LEU A 146 21.76 -13.06 41.75
CA LEU A 146 21.68 -11.61 41.55
C LEU A 146 22.21 -11.20 40.16
N LEU A 147 23.34 -11.77 39.74
CA LEU A 147 23.90 -11.55 38.40
C LEU A 147 22.96 -12.07 37.30
N SER A 148 22.40 -13.26 37.49
CA SER A 148 21.44 -13.84 36.55
C SER A 148 20.18 -12.99 36.40
N LEU A 149 19.63 -12.50 37.51
CA LEU A 149 18.46 -11.63 37.51
C LEU A 149 18.76 -10.30 36.81
N PHE A 150 19.89 -9.67 37.16
CA PHE A 150 20.31 -8.40 36.55
C PHE A 150 20.46 -8.52 35.03
N CYS A 151 21.18 -9.55 34.57
CA CYS A 151 21.35 -9.80 33.13
C CYS A 151 20.02 -10.16 32.44
N ALA A 152 19.17 -10.99 33.04
CA ALA A 152 17.88 -11.34 32.47
C ALA A 152 16.96 -10.13 32.34
N TRP A 153 16.95 -9.27 33.37
CA TRP A 153 16.10 -8.09 33.42
C TRP A 153 16.53 -7.04 32.39
N ILE A 154 17.80 -6.65 32.36
CA ILE A 154 18.31 -5.68 31.37
C ILE A 154 18.22 -6.25 29.95
N GLY A 155 18.59 -7.53 29.78
CA GLY A 155 18.49 -8.21 28.49
C GLY A 155 17.06 -8.19 27.95
N PHE A 156 16.07 -8.49 28.79
CA PHE A 156 14.66 -8.39 28.40
C PHE A 156 14.21 -6.96 28.12
N LEU A 157 14.61 -5.98 28.95
CA LEU A 157 14.27 -4.57 28.72
C LEU A 157 14.76 -4.10 27.34
N PHE A 158 16.00 -4.42 26.98
CA PHE A 158 16.54 -4.10 25.66
C PHE A 158 15.86 -4.87 24.53
N LEU A 159 15.53 -6.16 24.72
CA LEU A 159 14.78 -6.92 23.70
C LEU A 159 13.39 -6.34 23.48
N SER A 160 12.72 -6.00 24.56
CA SER A 160 11.38 -5.43 24.59
C SER A 160 11.35 -4.07 23.91
N LEU A 161 12.36 -3.24 24.15
CA LEU A 161 12.57 -1.97 23.45
C LEU A 161 12.82 -2.20 21.96
N ALA A 162 13.69 -3.16 21.60
CA ALA A 162 13.96 -3.51 20.21
C ALA A 162 12.71 -4.01 19.46
N CYS A 163 11.96 -4.94 20.06
CA CYS A 163 10.69 -5.43 19.50
C CYS A 163 9.68 -4.31 19.32
N LYS A 164 9.60 -3.35 20.25
CA LYS A 164 8.75 -2.17 20.11
C LYS A 164 9.16 -1.29 18.93
N MET A 165 10.46 -1.02 18.78
CA MET A 165 10.98 -0.26 17.64
C MET A 165 10.68 -0.96 16.31
N MET A 166 10.84 -2.29 16.26
CA MET A 166 10.50 -3.11 15.08
C MET A 166 9.00 -3.10 14.76
N LEU A 167 8.14 -3.31 15.77
CA LEU A 167 6.69 -3.27 15.59
C LEU A 167 6.22 -1.89 15.14
N HIS A 168 6.78 -0.82 15.72
CA HIS A 168 6.47 0.54 15.29
C HIS A 168 6.84 0.75 13.80
N GLY A 169 8.02 0.31 13.36
CA GLY A 169 8.41 0.35 11.94
C GLY A 169 7.50 -0.50 11.02
N PHE A 170 7.07 -1.66 11.49
CA PHE A 170 6.14 -2.52 10.75
C PHE A 170 4.74 -1.90 10.64
N PHE A 171 4.23 -1.33 11.73
CA PHE A 171 2.92 -0.67 11.75
C PHE A 171 2.93 0.69 11.06
N SER A 172 4.06 1.41 11.02
CA SER A 172 4.16 2.62 10.21
C SER A 172 4.00 2.31 8.72
N LEU A 173 4.48 1.15 8.23
CA LEU A 173 4.16 0.69 6.89
C LEU A 173 2.66 0.43 6.73
N TYR A 174 2.01 -0.21 7.70
CA TYR A 174 0.56 -0.38 7.65
C TYR A 174 -0.15 0.97 7.54
N ARG A 175 0.27 1.99 8.31
CA ARG A 175 -0.26 3.36 8.17
C ARG A 175 0.03 3.99 6.82
N VAL A 176 1.18 3.70 6.20
CA VAL A 176 1.48 4.15 4.82
C VAL A 176 0.53 3.48 3.83
N ILE A 177 0.34 2.16 3.93
CA ILE A 177 -0.60 1.41 3.10
C ILE A 177 -2.03 1.89 3.32
N GLU A 178 -2.41 2.14 4.57
CA GLU A 178 -3.73 2.65 4.98
C GLU A 178 -3.97 4.07 4.47
N LYS A 179 -2.96 4.96 4.50
CA LYS A 179 -3.04 6.28 3.88
C LYS A 179 -3.11 6.22 2.35
N LEU A 180 -2.50 5.20 1.74
CA LEU A 180 -2.54 4.97 0.29
C LEU A 180 -3.88 4.34 -0.14
N SER A 181 -4.55 3.58 0.73
CA SER A 181 -5.92 3.10 0.51
C SER A 181 -6.93 4.19 0.90
N ALA A 182 -7.78 4.63 -0.03
CA ALA A 182 -8.68 5.77 0.15
C ALA A 182 -9.77 5.64 1.24
N ASP A 183 -9.74 4.59 2.07
CA ASP A 183 -10.67 4.37 3.17
C ASP A 183 -9.88 4.19 4.48
N PRO A 184 -9.71 5.25 5.29
CA PRO A 184 -9.05 5.14 6.58
C PRO A 184 -9.93 4.31 7.51
N MET A 185 -9.60 3.04 7.72
CA MET A 185 -10.11 2.33 8.89
C MET A 185 -9.47 2.97 10.11
N GLU A 186 -10.14 3.96 10.71
CA GLU A 186 -9.79 4.51 12.03
C GLU A 186 -9.66 3.35 13.02
N THR A 187 -8.46 2.83 13.12
CA THR A 187 -8.08 1.80 14.05
C THR A 187 -7.24 2.51 15.09
N ASP A 188 -7.91 2.84 16.18
CA ASP A 188 -7.35 3.56 17.32
C ASP A 188 -6.32 2.65 18.03
N PHE A 189 -5.13 2.52 17.44
CA PHE A 189 -4.03 1.71 17.96
C PHE A 189 -3.20 2.51 18.96
N ARG A 190 -3.83 2.91 20.05
CA ARG A 190 -3.17 3.39 21.27
C ARG A 190 -2.65 2.18 22.05
N TRP A 191 -1.46 1.68 21.67
CA TRP A 191 -0.78 0.57 22.37
C TRP A 191 0.58 0.97 22.98
N PHE A 192 0.95 2.26 23.04
CA PHE A 192 2.35 2.67 23.23
C PHE A 192 2.59 3.93 24.10
N SER A 193 2.71 3.79 25.43
CA SER A 193 2.97 4.95 26.33
C SER A 193 4.06 4.77 27.38
N LEU A 194 4.70 3.60 27.49
CA LEU A 194 5.66 3.35 28.57
C LEU A 194 6.92 4.23 28.59
N PHE A 195 7.32 4.81 27.44
CA PHE A 195 8.55 5.61 27.35
C PHE A 195 8.31 7.09 27.02
N GLY A 196 7.06 7.53 26.87
CA GLY A 196 6.76 8.86 26.34
C GLY A 196 7.28 9.05 24.90
N GLN A 197 6.68 9.98 24.16
CA GLN A 197 7.09 10.29 22.78
C GLN A 197 8.47 10.97 22.65
N LYS A 198 9.28 11.02 23.72
CA LYS A 198 10.44 11.92 23.84
C LYS A 198 11.70 11.27 24.40
N VAL A 199 11.97 9.99 24.12
CA VAL A 199 13.33 9.47 24.33
C VAL A 199 14.10 9.63 23.01
N PRO A 200 15.12 10.50 22.95
CA PRO A 200 15.96 10.64 21.76
C PRO A 200 16.88 9.42 21.67
N LEU A 201 16.34 8.31 21.16
CA LEU A 201 17.04 7.03 20.99
C LEU A 201 17.98 7.00 19.78
N ALA A 202 18.32 8.16 19.21
CA ALA A 202 19.17 8.29 18.02
C ALA A 202 20.57 7.64 18.17
N PHE A 203 21.04 7.43 19.41
CA PHE A 203 22.35 6.84 19.69
C PHE A 203 22.36 5.30 19.88
N LEU A 204 21.20 4.66 20.08
CA LEU A 204 21.11 3.21 20.26
C LEU A 204 20.55 2.58 18.98
N HIS A 205 21.44 2.24 18.05
CA HIS A 205 21.04 1.46 16.88
C HIS A 205 20.36 0.16 17.34
N LEU A 206 19.20 -0.15 16.75
CA LEU A 206 18.40 -1.34 17.04
C LEU A 206 19.23 -2.62 17.10
N GLU A 207 20.23 -2.72 16.22
CA GLU A 207 21.14 -3.85 16.11
C GLU A 207 21.96 -4.09 17.39
N TRP A 208 22.46 -3.02 18.01
CA TRP A 208 23.18 -3.11 19.28
C TRP A 208 22.23 -3.49 20.41
N LEU A 209 20.99 -2.98 20.40
CA LEU A 209 19.99 -3.36 21.39
C LEU A 209 19.68 -4.86 21.34
N ILE A 210 19.46 -5.42 20.14
CA ILE A 210 19.23 -6.86 19.97
C ILE A 210 20.49 -7.65 20.33
N GLY A 211 21.65 -7.27 19.81
CA GLY A 211 22.92 -7.97 20.07
C GLY A 211 23.29 -8.01 21.55
N ILE A 212 23.26 -6.86 22.24
CA ILE A 212 23.53 -6.75 23.68
C ILE A 212 22.46 -7.49 24.47
N SER A 213 21.19 -7.38 24.08
CA SER A 213 20.10 -8.14 24.72
C SER A 213 20.35 -9.64 24.67
N LEU A 214 20.63 -10.20 23.49
CA LEU A 214 20.91 -11.62 23.32
C LEU A 214 22.14 -12.05 24.12
N ALA A 215 23.21 -11.25 24.12
CA ALA A 215 24.40 -11.52 24.92
C ALA A 215 24.10 -11.53 26.43
N LEU A 216 23.30 -10.58 26.93
CA LEU A 216 22.88 -10.52 28.33
C LEU A 216 21.97 -11.69 28.70
N LEU A 217 21.04 -12.10 27.83
CA LEU A 217 20.17 -13.26 28.08
C LEU A 217 20.97 -14.57 28.10
N LEU A 218 21.99 -14.72 27.24
CA LEU A 218 22.93 -15.83 27.28
C LEU A 218 23.76 -15.82 28.58
N ALA A 219 24.25 -14.65 28.99
CA ALA A 219 24.96 -14.49 30.27
C ALA A 219 24.05 -14.85 31.46
N ALA A 220 22.79 -14.44 31.44
CA ALA A 220 21.80 -14.82 32.44
C ALA A 220 21.64 -16.35 32.52
N CYS A 221 21.47 -17.02 31.38
CA CYS A 221 21.39 -18.48 31.34
C CYS A 221 22.66 -19.15 31.90
N PHE A 222 23.84 -18.59 31.63
CA PHE A 222 25.11 -19.10 32.14
C PHE A 222 25.25 -18.92 33.67
N PHE A 223 24.92 -17.74 34.20
CA PHE A 223 24.93 -17.50 35.65
C PHE A 223 23.88 -18.35 36.37
N TYR A 224 22.71 -18.53 35.77
CA TYR A 224 21.69 -19.44 36.26
C TYR A 224 22.20 -20.89 36.31
N ALA A 225 22.91 -21.36 35.27
CA ALA A 225 23.53 -22.68 35.28
C ALA A 225 24.62 -22.82 36.35
N LYS A 226 25.45 -21.78 36.57
CA LYS A 226 26.42 -21.74 37.69
C LYS A 226 25.74 -21.80 39.04
N MET A 227 24.65 -21.07 39.25
CA MET A 227 23.84 -21.16 40.45
C MET A 227 23.31 -22.59 40.64
N LEU A 228 22.76 -23.23 39.61
CA LEU A 228 22.27 -24.62 39.73
C LEU A 228 23.40 -25.61 40.05
N SER A 229 24.59 -25.43 39.48
CA SER A 229 25.79 -26.22 39.78
C SER A 229 26.14 -26.16 41.27
N GLU A 230 26.17 -24.94 41.84
CA GLU A 230 26.43 -24.73 43.27
C GLU A 230 25.32 -25.29 44.17
N LEU A 231 24.04 -25.10 43.78
CA LEU A 231 22.90 -25.58 44.55
C LEU A 231 22.83 -27.12 44.63
N THR A 232 23.16 -27.79 43.51
CA THR A 232 23.08 -29.25 43.40
C THR A 232 24.38 -29.97 43.77
N GLY A 233 25.50 -29.24 43.86
CA GLY A 233 26.83 -29.81 44.09
C GLY A 233 27.40 -30.55 42.88
N GLU A 234 26.81 -30.36 41.70
CA GLU A 234 27.22 -31.05 40.48
C GLU A 234 28.13 -30.18 39.61
N PRO A 235 29.11 -30.76 38.88
CA PRO A 235 29.92 -30.01 37.95
C PRO A 235 29.07 -29.42 36.82
N LEU A 236 29.43 -28.22 36.35
CA LEU A 236 28.72 -27.48 35.30
C LEU A 236 28.46 -28.33 34.03
N ARG A 237 29.36 -29.25 33.68
CA ARG A 237 29.19 -30.18 32.55
C ARG A 237 27.94 -31.08 32.68
N LYS A 238 27.54 -31.47 33.89
CA LYS A 238 26.31 -32.25 34.13
C LYS A 238 25.05 -31.38 34.07
N ILE A 239 25.17 -30.09 34.33
CA ILE A 239 24.08 -29.11 34.21
C ILE A 239 23.69 -28.86 32.75
N PHE A 240 24.60 -29.07 31.80
CA PHE A 240 24.33 -29.04 30.36
C PHE A 240 24.30 -30.46 29.77
N PRO A 241 23.19 -31.22 29.94
CA PRO A 241 23.07 -32.55 29.37
C PRO A 241 22.97 -32.50 27.83
N LYS A 242 23.26 -33.62 27.16
CA LYS A 242 23.21 -33.73 25.68
C LYS A 242 21.94 -33.12 25.03
N PRO A 243 20.72 -33.32 25.58
CA PRO A 243 19.51 -32.72 25.00
C PRO A 243 19.52 -31.19 24.89
N VAL A 244 20.22 -30.49 25.80
CA VAL A 244 20.38 -29.03 25.73
C VAL A 244 21.18 -28.64 24.50
N PHE A 245 22.31 -29.33 24.26
CA PHE A 245 23.13 -29.11 23.07
C PHE A 245 22.40 -29.47 21.77
N TYR A 246 21.56 -30.52 21.78
CA TYR A 246 20.73 -30.85 20.62
C TYR A 246 19.72 -29.74 20.29
N LEU A 247 19.10 -29.11 21.30
CA LEU A 247 18.19 -27.99 21.07
C LEU A 247 18.90 -26.75 20.54
N VAL A 248 20.03 -26.38 21.15
CA VAL A 248 20.84 -25.24 20.68
C VAL A 248 21.32 -25.50 19.24
N GLY A 249 21.78 -26.71 18.95
CA GLY A 249 22.17 -27.13 17.60
C GLY A 249 21.00 -27.08 16.61
N ALA A 250 19.80 -27.52 17.01
CA ALA A 250 18.60 -27.44 16.19
C ALA A 250 18.19 -25.98 15.90
N THR A 251 18.29 -25.09 16.89
CA THR A 251 18.07 -23.64 16.70
C THR A 251 19.06 -23.05 15.72
N ALA A 252 20.36 -23.36 15.86
CA ALA A 252 21.39 -22.90 14.94
C ALA A 252 21.16 -23.44 13.51
N ALA A 253 20.80 -24.71 13.37
CA ALA A 253 20.48 -25.32 12.09
C ALA A 253 19.25 -24.65 11.43
N CYS A 254 18.18 -24.39 12.20
CA CYS A 254 17.02 -23.65 11.71
C CYS A 254 17.42 -22.24 11.24
N HIS A 255 18.22 -21.53 12.03
CA HIS A 255 18.67 -20.19 11.69
C HIS A 255 19.48 -20.16 10.39
N ILE A 256 20.46 -21.06 10.24
CA ILE A 256 21.27 -21.21 9.03
C ILE A 256 20.39 -21.58 7.83
N LEU A 257 19.43 -22.49 8.00
CA LEU A 257 18.48 -22.86 6.95
C LEU A 257 17.72 -21.62 6.44
N PHE A 258 17.20 -20.78 7.33
CA PHE A 258 16.50 -19.56 6.91
C PHE A 258 17.43 -18.54 6.23
N LEU A 259 18.70 -18.42 6.64
CA LEU A 259 19.67 -17.60 5.90
C LEU A 259 19.91 -18.12 4.47
N LEU A 260 19.99 -19.43 4.28
CA LEU A 260 20.07 -20.05 2.95
C LEU A 260 18.80 -19.82 2.12
N LEU A 261 17.62 -19.89 2.76
CA LEU A 261 16.34 -19.58 2.12
C LEU A 261 16.24 -18.10 1.72
N CYS A 262 16.72 -17.18 2.55
CA CYS A 262 16.86 -15.76 2.19
C CYS A 262 17.75 -15.58 0.96
N TRP A 263 18.91 -16.24 0.93
CA TRP A 263 19.82 -16.17 -0.21
C TRP A 263 19.18 -16.71 -1.49
N SER A 264 18.49 -17.86 -1.41
CA SER A 264 17.72 -18.41 -2.53
C SER A 264 16.63 -17.45 -3.00
N ALA A 265 15.86 -16.86 -2.08
CA ALA A 265 14.81 -15.91 -2.41
C ALA A 265 15.37 -14.62 -3.04
N ALA A 266 16.51 -14.12 -2.57
CA ALA A 266 17.19 -12.98 -3.17
C ALA A 266 17.67 -13.28 -4.61
N SER A 267 18.18 -14.49 -4.85
CA SER A 267 18.54 -14.94 -6.20
C SER A 267 17.30 -15.06 -7.12
N GLN A 268 16.18 -15.54 -6.60
CA GLN A 268 14.92 -15.60 -7.34
C GLN A 268 14.37 -14.21 -7.66
N LEU A 269 14.48 -13.25 -6.73
CA LEU A 269 14.12 -11.86 -6.95
C LEU A 269 14.95 -11.27 -8.08
N GLU A 270 16.27 -11.48 -8.05
CA GLU A 270 17.17 -10.99 -9.09
C GLU A 270 16.85 -11.60 -10.46
N SER A 271 16.58 -12.91 -10.51
CA SER A 271 16.13 -13.56 -11.74
C SER A 271 14.82 -12.97 -12.27
N ALA A 272 13.88 -12.59 -11.40
CA ALA A 272 12.63 -11.94 -11.80
C ALA A 272 12.89 -10.52 -12.35
N ARG A 273 13.80 -9.75 -11.74
CA ARG A 273 14.21 -8.44 -12.25
C ARG A 273 14.85 -8.52 -13.63
N LEU A 274 15.68 -9.55 -13.88
CA LEU A 274 16.27 -9.80 -15.19
C LEU A 274 15.21 -10.18 -16.24
N GLN A 275 14.11 -10.85 -15.87
CA GLN A 275 12.98 -11.10 -16.78
C GLN A 275 12.27 -9.79 -17.15
N ILE A 276 11.99 -8.95 -16.16
CA ILE A 276 11.47 -7.59 -16.39
C ILE A 276 12.42 -6.79 -17.30
N GLN A 277 13.73 -6.85 -17.07
CA GLN A 277 14.72 -6.20 -17.94
C GLN A 277 14.64 -6.68 -19.39
N LYS A 278 14.50 -7.98 -19.63
CA LYS A 278 14.36 -8.52 -20.99
C LYS A 278 13.10 -7.99 -21.68
N ARG A 279 11.99 -7.83 -20.95
CA ARG A 279 10.69 -7.36 -21.47
C ARG A 279 10.68 -5.87 -21.77
N PHE A 280 11.20 -5.05 -20.86
CA PHE A 280 11.14 -3.59 -20.95
C PHE A 280 12.40 -2.97 -21.55
N GLY A 281 13.46 -3.76 -21.75
CA GLY A 281 14.77 -3.28 -22.18
C GLY A 281 15.53 -2.47 -21.13
N ARG A 282 15.00 -2.41 -19.90
CA ARG A 282 15.51 -1.58 -18.79
C ARG A 282 15.39 -2.31 -17.48
N TYR A 283 16.40 -2.19 -16.63
CA TYR A 283 16.38 -2.82 -15.32
C TYR A 283 15.35 -2.11 -14.42
N PRO A 284 14.53 -2.83 -13.63
CA PRO A 284 13.48 -2.20 -12.82
C PRO A 284 14.06 -1.57 -11.54
N ASN A 285 14.67 -0.39 -11.70
CA ASN A 285 15.20 0.44 -10.63
C ASN A 285 14.82 1.93 -10.81
N ALA A 286 14.97 2.71 -9.73
CA ALA A 286 14.67 4.13 -9.69
C ALA A 286 15.44 4.96 -10.74
N GLU A 287 16.68 4.57 -11.07
CA GLU A 287 17.52 5.27 -12.04
C GLU A 287 16.94 5.18 -13.45
N GLU A 288 16.58 3.98 -13.91
CA GLU A 288 15.97 3.75 -15.22
C GLU A 288 14.56 4.36 -15.31
N LEU A 289 13.79 4.32 -14.22
CA LEU A 289 12.51 5.02 -14.15
C LEU A 289 12.67 6.55 -14.25
N SER A 290 13.71 7.11 -13.62
CA SER A 290 14.05 8.53 -13.72
C SER A 290 14.43 8.91 -15.15
N LYS A 291 15.28 8.10 -15.81
CA LYS A 291 15.62 8.29 -17.23
C LYS A 291 14.37 8.23 -18.12
N LEU A 292 13.46 7.29 -17.87
CA LEU A 292 12.20 7.18 -18.60
C LEU A 292 11.32 8.42 -18.39
N TYR A 293 11.12 8.85 -17.15
CA TYR A 293 10.28 10.00 -16.82
C TYR A 293 10.82 11.31 -17.43
N PHE A 294 12.11 11.62 -17.22
CA PHE A 294 12.68 12.87 -17.70
C PHE A 294 12.89 12.83 -19.22
N SER A 295 13.30 11.70 -19.81
CA SER A 295 13.52 11.56 -21.26
C SER A 295 14.33 12.71 -21.87
N GLY A 296 15.33 13.21 -21.14
CA GLY A 296 16.18 14.34 -21.55
C GLY A 296 15.56 15.74 -21.41
N MET A 297 14.29 15.85 -20.98
CA MET A 297 13.63 17.12 -20.70
C MET A 297 14.05 17.67 -19.34
N LYS A 298 14.21 19.00 -19.28
CA LYS A 298 14.50 19.72 -18.02
C LYS A 298 13.24 19.85 -17.17
N SER A 299 13.43 19.77 -15.85
CA SER A 299 12.40 20.14 -14.89
C SER A 299 12.45 21.62 -14.55
N ASP A 300 11.32 22.20 -14.18
CA ASP A 300 11.24 23.59 -13.70
C ASP A 300 10.32 23.66 -12.46
N LYS A 301 10.93 23.75 -11.28
CA LYS A 301 10.19 23.82 -10.02
C LYS A 301 9.37 25.10 -9.89
N ASN A 302 9.89 26.22 -10.38
CA ASN A 302 9.24 27.52 -10.25
C ASN A 302 8.00 27.59 -11.12
N PHE A 303 8.06 27.03 -12.34
CA PHE A 303 6.90 26.87 -13.20
C PHE A 303 5.74 26.17 -12.48
N TRP A 304 6.01 24.98 -11.92
CA TRP A 304 4.96 24.19 -11.26
C TRP A 304 4.42 24.85 -9.99
N PHE A 305 5.28 25.51 -9.21
CA PHE A 305 4.86 26.26 -8.02
C PHE A 305 4.00 27.48 -8.36
N SER A 306 4.40 28.26 -9.37
CA SER A 306 3.59 29.39 -9.84
C SER A 306 2.23 28.92 -10.33
N LEU A 307 2.19 27.80 -11.06
CA LEU A 307 0.96 27.21 -11.54
C LEU A 307 0.05 26.72 -10.41
N GLU A 308 0.61 25.99 -9.44
CA GLU A 308 -0.10 25.54 -8.25
C GLU A 308 -0.77 26.72 -7.54
N LYS A 309 0.02 27.74 -7.17
CA LYS A 309 -0.47 28.94 -6.48
C LYS A 309 -1.59 29.65 -7.25
N ALA A 310 -1.54 29.61 -8.58
CA ALA A 310 -2.48 30.31 -9.43
C ALA A 310 -3.76 29.49 -9.69
N LEU A 311 -3.72 28.16 -9.46
CA LEU A 311 -4.87 27.28 -9.49
C LEU A 311 -5.51 27.06 -8.12
N GLU A 312 -4.75 27.18 -7.03
CA GLU A 312 -5.24 27.06 -5.64
C GLU A 312 -6.19 28.21 -5.25
N ASN A 313 -7.28 27.86 -4.57
CA ASN A 313 -8.14 28.81 -3.88
C ASN A 313 -7.80 28.78 -2.38
N PRO A 314 -7.27 29.86 -1.77
CA PRO A 314 -6.82 29.85 -0.37
C PRO A 314 -7.94 29.62 0.67
N ASN A 315 -9.22 29.53 0.25
CA ASN A 315 -10.37 29.33 1.13
C ASN A 315 -10.98 27.91 1.10
N GLU A 316 -10.45 26.96 0.31
CA GLU A 316 -11.00 25.60 0.24
C GLU A 316 -10.38 24.68 1.30
N ASP A 317 -11.08 24.57 2.43
CA ASP A 317 -10.92 23.47 3.37
C ASP A 317 -11.42 22.18 2.68
N ARG A 318 -10.51 21.47 2.00
CA ARG A 318 -10.78 20.34 1.08
C ARG A 318 -11.61 19.18 1.66
N PHE A 319 -11.86 19.18 2.97
CA PHE A 319 -12.62 18.17 3.71
C PHE A 319 -13.95 18.68 4.28
N ARG A 320 -14.35 19.93 4.00
CA ARG A 320 -15.64 20.47 4.45
C ARG A 320 -16.73 20.17 3.43
N THR A 321 -17.90 19.74 3.89
CA THR A 321 -19.10 19.61 3.06
C THR A 321 -19.43 20.95 2.41
N PRO A 322 -19.51 21.03 1.06
CA PRO A 322 -19.85 22.27 0.36
C PRO A 322 -21.22 22.78 0.81
N LYS A 323 -21.34 24.09 1.09
CA LYS A 323 -22.65 24.72 1.34
C LYS A 323 -23.30 25.14 0.02
N ALA A 324 -24.58 25.49 0.05
CA ALA A 324 -25.32 25.99 -1.11
C ALA A 324 -24.72 27.23 -1.78
N SER A 325 -23.96 28.04 -1.04
CA SER A 325 -23.20 29.18 -1.58
C SER A 325 -21.92 28.77 -2.33
N ASP A 326 -21.47 27.54 -2.11
CA ASP A 326 -20.23 26.98 -2.63
C ASP A 326 -20.64 26.08 -3.79
N ILE A 327 -20.59 26.61 -5.02
CA ILE A 327 -20.64 25.74 -6.19
C ILE A 327 -19.43 24.81 -6.07
N PRO A 328 -19.60 23.49 -6.00
CA PRO A 328 -18.48 22.57 -5.91
C PRO A 328 -17.77 22.54 -7.26
N TYR A 329 -16.86 23.50 -7.49
CA TYR A 329 -16.03 23.60 -8.69
C TYR A 329 -15.30 22.29 -8.98
N ASP A 330 -15.07 21.51 -7.93
CA ASP A 330 -14.37 20.24 -7.99
C ASP A 330 -15.16 19.05 -8.53
N PHE A 331 -16.47 19.19 -8.77
CA PHE A 331 -17.33 18.04 -9.04
C PHE A 331 -17.78 17.89 -10.50
N PHE A 332 -17.78 18.96 -11.32
CA PHE A 332 -18.49 18.89 -12.61
C PHE A 332 -17.60 19.36 -13.76
N PRO A 333 -17.23 18.43 -14.66
CA PRO A 333 -17.53 18.68 -16.07
C PRO A 333 -18.13 17.40 -16.63
N ASP A 334 -19.44 17.26 -16.46
CA ASP A 334 -20.20 16.39 -17.35
C ASP A 334 -20.72 17.24 -18.49
N ARG A 335 -20.64 16.70 -19.70
CA ARG A 335 -20.97 17.45 -20.91
C ARG A 335 -22.40 17.97 -20.94
N PHE A 336 -23.36 17.25 -20.35
CA PHE A 336 -24.78 17.61 -20.33
C PHE A 336 -25.23 18.27 -19.02
N ILE A 337 -24.35 19.04 -18.38
CA ILE A 337 -24.74 19.85 -17.22
C ILE A 337 -25.60 21.05 -17.64
N LEU A 338 -26.74 21.22 -16.99
CA LEU A 338 -27.57 22.43 -17.10
C LEU A 338 -27.25 23.36 -15.93
N LEU A 339 -26.81 24.56 -16.27
CA LEU A 339 -26.58 25.65 -15.32
C LEU A 339 -27.62 26.74 -15.55
N THR A 340 -28.15 27.29 -14.47
CA THR A 340 -28.92 28.53 -14.46
C THR A 340 -28.04 29.73 -14.80
N ASP A 341 -28.64 30.85 -15.24
CA ASP A 341 -27.88 32.07 -15.54
C ASP A 341 -27.13 32.64 -14.32
N GLN A 342 -27.63 32.37 -13.11
CA GLN A 342 -26.95 32.75 -11.88
C GLN A 342 -25.72 31.88 -11.65
N GLU A 343 -25.84 30.55 -11.80
CA GLU A 343 -24.71 29.62 -11.69
C GLU A 343 -23.65 29.92 -12.74
N LYS A 344 -24.03 30.12 -14.00
CA LYS A 344 -23.11 30.50 -15.08
C LYS A 344 -22.33 31.77 -14.74
N ARG A 345 -23.00 32.81 -14.21
CA ARG A 345 -22.34 34.05 -13.77
C ARG A 345 -21.37 33.82 -12.62
N MET A 346 -21.73 33.02 -11.62
CA MET A 346 -20.82 32.67 -10.51
C MET A 346 -19.60 31.90 -11.02
N PHE A 347 -19.81 30.92 -11.92
CA PHE A 347 -18.74 30.17 -12.56
C PHE A 347 -17.79 31.08 -13.34
N ASP A 348 -18.34 32.00 -14.13
CA ASP A 348 -17.54 32.93 -14.93
C ASP A 348 -16.72 33.89 -14.06
N ILE A 349 -17.28 34.38 -12.94
CA ILE A 349 -16.56 35.21 -11.96
C ILE A 349 -15.36 34.43 -11.38
N GLU A 350 -15.56 33.20 -10.92
CA GLU A 350 -14.45 32.41 -10.35
C GLU A 350 -13.40 32.02 -11.40
N LEU A 351 -13.81 31.62 -12.60
CA LEU A 351 -12.89 31.34 -13.70
C LEU A 351 -12.14 32.61 -14.13
N SER A 352 -12.77 33.78 -14.01
CA SER A 352 -12.14 35.06 -14.31
C SER A 352 -11.01 35.40 -13.34
N LYS A 353 -11.14 35.07 -12.05
CA LYS A 353 -10.06 35.20 -11.05
C LYS A 353 -8.81 34.40 -11.41
N LYS A 354 -8.97 33.29 -12.15
CA LYS A 354 -7.87 32.42 -12.61
C LYS A 354 -7.33 32.79 -14.00
N SER A 355 -7.82 33.86 -14.63
CA SER A 355 -7.47 34.19 -16.03
C SER A 355 -6.00 34.55 -16.23
N SER A 356 -5.36 35.21 -15.27
CA SER A 356 -3.93 35.53 -15.32
C SER A 356 -3.06 34.26 -15.31
N ALA A 357 -3.39 33.30 -14.44
CA ALA A 357 -2.76 31.98 -14.37
C ALA A 357 -2.84 31.24 -15.71
N LEU A 358 -4.05 31.23 -16.30
CA LEU A 358 -4.31 30.57 -17.56
C LEU A 358 -3.56 31.27 -18.71
N ALA A 359 -3.52 32.61 -18.72
CA ALA A 359 -2.76 33.41 -19.69
C ALA A 359 -1.25 33.15 -19.61
N GLU A 360 -0.70 32.99 -18.41
CA GLU A 360 0.70 32.62 -18.20
C GLU A 360 0.99 31.21 -18.76
N MET A 361 0.10 30.24 -18.50
CA MET A 361 0.22 28.90 -19.08
C MET A 361 0.14 28.87 -20.60
N LEU A 362 -0.66 29.73 -21.22
CA LEU A 362 -0.71 29.84 -22.68
C LEU A 362 0.65 30.21 -23.28
N LEU A 363 1.38 31.14 -22.65
CA LEU A 363 2.73 31.52 -23.06
C LEU A 363 3.67 30.31 -22.97
N PHE A 364 3.60 29.56 -21.87
CA PHE A 364 4.45 28.39 -21.66
C PHE A 364 4.10 27.19 -22.53
N MET A 365 2.82 26.95 -22.84
CA MET A 365 2.41 25.85 -23.71
C MET A 365 2.77 26.06 -25.19
N ASN A 366 3.20 27.26 -25.56
CA ASN A 366 3.86 27.52 -26.84
C ASN A 366 5.36 27.22 -26.79
N ALA A 367 6.00 27.30 -25.61
CA ALA A 367 7.40 26.96 -25.39
C ALA A 367 7.63 25.48 -24.99
N GLY A 368 6.57 24.77 -24.56
CA GLY A 368 6.61 23.39 -24.06
C GLY A 368 6.45 23.31 -22.53
N ILE A 369 5.70 22.32 -22.04
CA ILE A 369 5.48 22.11 -20.59
C ILE A 369 6.71 21.40 -19.99
N PRO A 370 7.45 22.00 -19.04
CA PRO A 370 8.62 21.38 -18.42
C PRO A 370 8.21 20.22 -17.51
N LYS A 371 9.13 19.28 -17.26
CA LYS A 371 8.85 18.15 -16.35
C LYS A 371 8.67 18.63 -14.91
N TYR A 372 7.79 17.97 -14.17
CA TYR A 372 7.72 18.14 -12.71
C TYR A 372 9.00 17.56 -12.08
N PRO A 373 9.65 18.27 -11.14
CA PRO A 373 10.93 17.85 -10.55
C PRO A 373 10.74 16.73 -9.52
N PHE A 374 10.30 15.54 -9.96
CA PHE A 374 10.22 14.38 -9.07
C PHE A 374 11.59 13.97 -8.55
N ASN A 375 11.65 13.64 -7.27
CA ASN A 375 12.81 13.03 -6.65
C ASN A 375 12.62 11.50 -6.65
N ILE A 376 12.92 10.87 -7.77
CA ILE A 376 12.74 9.42 -7.92
C ILE A 376 13.94 8.72 -7.28
N LYS A 377 13.72 8.14 -6.10
CA LYS A 377 14.74 7.45 -5.32
C LYS A 377 14.31 6.03 -4.99
N LYS A 378 15.31 5.16 -4.84
CA LYS A 378 15.12 3.79 -4.34
C LYS A 378 14.40 3.83 -2.98
N GLY A 379 13.34 3.05 -2.82
CA GLY A 379 12.58 2.96 -1.58
C GLY A 379 11.52 4.04 -1.41
N GLU A 380 11.39 4.97 -2.36
CA GLU A 380 10.50 6.13 -2.26
C GLU A 380 9.48 6.23 -3.42
N ILE A 381 9.40 5.23 -4.30
CA ILE A 381 8.60 5.30 -5.53
C ILE A 381 7.09 5.18 -5.23
N MET A 382 6.69 4.21 -4.40
CA MET A 382 5.31 3.98 -3.96
C MET A 382 4.76 5.08 -3.05
N ILE A 383 5.65 5.87 -2.44
CA ILE A 383 5.32 6.98 -1.55
C ILE A 383 5.62 8.35 -2.15
N CYS A 384 6.03 8.40 -3.42
CA CYS A 384 6.37 9.64 -4.10
C CYS A 384 5.16 10.56 -4.13
N ASN A 385 5.33 11.82 -3.74
CA ASN A 385 4.22 12.77 -3.75
C ASN A 385 3.93 13.23 -5.18
N PHE A 386 2.76 12.84 -5.65
CA PHE A 386 2.24 13.03 -7.00
C PHE A 386 1.46 14.36 -7.13
N HIS A 387 2.01 15.46 -6.63
CA HIS A 387 1.30 16.73 -6.52
C HIS A 387 0.90 17.33 -7.89
N ASN A 388 1.78 17.24 -8.90
CA ASN A 388 1.51 17.68 -10.28
C ASN A 388 0.26 17.06 -10.90
N HIS A 389 -0.16 15.87 -10.47
CA HIS A 389 -1.35 15.22 -11.00
C HIS A 389 -2.63 15.96 -10.66
N MET A 390 -2.70 16.50 -9.44
CA MET A 390 -3.79 17.35 -9.02
C MET A 390 -3.85 18.61 -9.90
N ILE A 391 -2.70 19.26 -10.10
CA ILE A 391 -2.53 20.43 -10.96
C ILE A 391 -3.02 20.14 -12.39
N MET A 392 -2.58 19.03 -12.99
CA MET A 392 -3.00 18.62 -14.35
C MET A 392 -4.52 18.46 -14.46
N ARG A 393 -5.14 17.81 -13.47
CA ARG A 393 -6.59 17.60 -13.44
C ARG A 393 -7.36 18.91 -13.30
N LEU A 394 -6.95 19.77 -12.37
CA LEU A 394 -7.56 21.09 -12.15
C LEU A 394 -7.44 21.97 -13.40
N PHE A 395 -6.26 22.00 -14.01
CA PHE A 395 -6.04 22.75 -15.24
C PHE A 395 -6.95 22.27 -16.38
N SER A 396 -6.99 20.96 -16.62
CA SER A 396 -7.77 20.37 -17.70
C SER A 396 -9.27 20.64 -17.52
N ARG A 397 -9.73 20.60 -16.26
CA ARG A 397 -11.08 20.99 -15.87
C ARG A 397 -11.37 22.46 -16.15
N HIS A 398 -10.53 23.39 -15.70
CA HIS A 398 -10.75 24.83 -15.88
C HIS A 398 -10.73 25.25 -17.35
N THR A 399 -9.82 24.65 -18.15
CA THR A 399 -9.74 24.92 -19.59
C THR A 399 -10.94 24.38 -20.35
N SER A 400 -11.44 23.18 -20.00
CA SER A 400 -12.68 22.64 -20.58
C SER A 400 -13.89 23.54 -20.28
N TRP A 401 -13.97 24.11 -19.08
CA TRP A 401 -15.02 25.08 -18.73
C TRP A 401 -14.90 26.41 -19.49
N LYS A 402 -13.70 26.98 -19.60
CA LYS A 402 -13.48 28.18 -20.41
C LYS A 402 -13.84 27.95 -21.88
N SER A 403 -13.56 26.77 -22.41
CA SER A 403 -14.02 26.37 -23.74
C SER A 403 -15.56 26.37 -23.83
N CYS A 404 -16.25 25.80 -22.84
CA CYS A 404 -17.71 25.82 -22.76
C CYS A 404 -18.31 27.22 -22.74
N ILE A 405 -17.78 28.12 -21.89
CA ILE A 405 -18.30 29.49 -21.76
C ILE A 405 -18.07 30.26 -23.06
N ALA A 406 -16.90 30.12 -23.68
CA ALA A 406 -16.61 30.73 -24.97
C ALA A 406 -17.54 30.21 -26.08
N LEU A 407 -17.91 28.93 -26.05
CA LEU A 407 -18.91 28.35 -26.96
C LEU A 407 -20.29 29.00 -26.79
N GLU A 408 -20.75 29.15 -25.55
CA GLU A 408 -22.04 29.80 -25.26
C GLU A 408 -22.05 31.27 -25.67
N GLY A 409 -20.92 31.97 -25.51
CA GLY A 409 -20.73 33.34 -25.97
C GLY A 409 -20.51 33.49 -27.48
N GLY A 410 -20.50 32.39 -28.24
CA GLY A 410 -20.27 32.41 -29.70
C GLY A 410 -18.82 32.69 -30.13
N ASN A 411 -17.86 32.70 -29.19
CA ASN A 411 -16.46 32.96 -29.49
C ASN A 411 -15.73 31.70 -29.95
N LYS A 412 -15.87 31.36 -31.24
CA LYS A 412 -15.25 30.18 -31.88
C LYS A 412 -13.75 30.06 -31.66
N SER A 413 -13.01 31.16 -31.83
CA SER A 413 -11.54 31.16 -31.72
C SER A 413 -11.11 30.81 -30.30
N GLU A 414 -11.75 31.43 -29.30
CA GLU A 414 -11.43 31.20 -27.90
C GLU A 414 -11.86 29.81 -27.40
N ALA A 415 -13.02 29.34 -27.83
CA ALA A 415 -13.52 28.00 -27.53
C ALA A 415 -12.54 26.90 -27.97
N PHE A 416 -12.11 26.98 -29.23
CA PHE A 416 -11.13 26.04 -29.79
C PHE A 416 -9.77 26.16 -29.10
N ARG A 417 -9.31 27.39 -28.87
CA ARG A 417 -8.04 27.65 -28.18
C ARG A 417 -7.98 26.96 -26.81
N PHE A 418 -9.04 27.06 -26.01
CA PHE A 418 -9.08 26.41 -24.69
C PHE A 418 -9.18 24.89 -24.76
N ALA A 419 -9.92 24.33 -25.72
CA ALA A 419 -9.94 22.88 -25.96
C ALA A 419 -8.53 22.36 -26.31
N GLU A 420 -7.80 23.09 -27.16
CA GLU A 420 -6.40 22.78 -27.48
C GLU A 420 -5.47 22.85 -26.28
N LEU A 421 -5.74 23.74 -25.31
CA LEU A 421 -4.99 23.76 -24.05
C LEU A 421 -5.22 22.47 -23.23
N THR A 422 -6.46 22.02 -23.14
CA THR A 422 -6.81 20.76 -22.48
C THR A 422 -6.10 19.58 -23.16
N ARG A 423 -6.09 19.54 -24.50
CA ARG A 423 -5.36 18.53 -25.29
C ARG A 423 -3.87 18.53 -25.01
N LYS A 424 -3.20 19.70 -25.05
CA LYS A 424 -1.76 19.80 -24.77
C LYS A 424 -1.40 19.29 -23.38
N MET A 425 -2.24 19.55 -22.37
CA MET A 425 -2.03 19.00 -21.04
C MET A 425 -2.20 17.48 -20.99
N ALA A 426 -3.18 16.93 -21.70
CA ALA A 426 -3.33 15.47 -21.83
C ALA A 426 -2.09 14.85 -22.51
N GLN A 427 -1.62 15.44 -23.61
CA GLN A 427 -0.41 15.00 -24.31
C GLN A 427 0.85 15.02 -23.43
N TYR A 428 1.01 16.02 -22.56
CA TYR A 428 2.09 16.04 -21.56
C TYR A 428 2.07 14.79 -20.66
N GLY A 429 0.87 14.35 -20.29
CA GLY A 429 0.64 13.15 -19.48
C GLY A 429 0.96 11.83 -20.18
N GLU A 430 1.10 11.79 -21.52
CA GLU A 430 1.41 10.54 -22.24
C GLU A 430 2.80 10.01 -21.89
N ASN A 431 3.73 10.91 -21.58
CA ASN A 431 5.09 10.56 -21.18
C ASN A 431 5.22 10.44 -19.65
N HIS A 432 4.13 10.12 -18.96
CA HIS A 432 4.10 9.95 -17.52
C HIS A 432 4.05 8.45 -17.17
N PRO A 433 5.14 7.86 -16.66
CA PRO A 433 5.21 6.42 -16.42
C PRO A 433 4.50 6.00 -15.14
N PHE A 434 4.06 6.92 -14.27
CA PHE A 434 3.39 6.53 -13.03
C PHE A 434 1.90 6.30 -13.22
N LEU A 435 1.36 5.29 -12.54
CA LEU A 435 -0.04 4.87 -12.62
C LEU A 435 -1.04 6.01 -12.39
N ILE A 436 -0.88 6.76 -11.29
CA ILE A 436 -1.75 7.89 -10.99
C ILE A 436 -1.68 8.99 -12.06
N GLY A 437 -0.55 9.08 -12.76
CA GLY A 437 -0.36 9.96 -13.89
C GLY A 437 -1.07 9.53 -15.15
N ALA A 438 -1.00 8.24 -15.50
CA ALA A 438 -1.80 7.69 -16.58
C ALA A 438 -3.29 7.91 -16.34
N LEU A 439 -3.78 7.67 -15.12
CA LEU A 439 -5.19 7.90 -14.76
C LEU A 439 -5.58 9.39 -14.85
N SER A 440 -4.70 10.29 -14.40
CA SER A 440 -4.92 11.73 -14.52
C SER A 440 -4.94 12.19 -15.97
N ASN A 441 -4.06 11.65 -16.81
CA ASN A 441 -4.02 11.90 -18.24
C ASN A 441 -5.33 11.44 -18.93
N ILE A 442 -5.77 10.20 -18.67
CA ILE A 442 -7.05 9.69 -19.20
C ILE A 442 -8.20 10.63 -18.85
N LYS A 443 -8.21 11.21 -17.63
CA LYS A 443 -9.23 12.19 -17.26
C LYS A 443 -9.10 13.50 -18.04
N SER A 444 -7.88 13.99 -18.27
CA SER A 444 -7.63 15.16 -19.14
C SER A 444 -8.12 14.95 -20.57
N TYR A 445 -7.87 13.76 -21.15
CA TYR A 445 -8.40 13.42 -22.48
C TYR A 445 -9.93 13.41 -22.51
N ASN A 446 -10.59 12.85 -21.49
CA ASN A 446 -12.05 12.90 -21.41
C ASN A 446 -12.59 14.33 -21.41
N HIS A 447 -11.94 15.26 -20.70
CA HIS A 447 -12.32 16.68 -20.73
C HIS A 447 -12.11 17.33 -22.11
N TYR A 448 -11.05 16.92 -22.82
CA TYR A 448 -10.83 17.38 -24.18
C TYR A 448 -11.90 16.84 -25.13
N PHE A 449 -12.28 15.57 -25.01
CA PHE A 449 -13.34 14.95 -25.80
C PHE A 449 -14.70 15.61 -25.57
N ASP A 450 -15.07 15.89 -24.31
CA ASP A 450 -16.28 16.65 -24.00
C ASP A 450 -16.30 18.02 -24.71
N SER A 451 -15.15 18.70 -24.79
CA SER A 451 -14.99 19.96 -25.51
C SER A 451 -15.08 19.78 -27.04
N LEU A 452 -14.49 18.72 -27.60
CA LEU A 452 -14.55 18.40 -29.03
C LEU A 452 -15.98 18.15 -29.50
N GLU A 453 -16.74 17.38 -28.74
CA GLU A 453 -18.12 17.06 -29.09
C GLU A 453 -18.97 18.34 -29.13
N ARG A 454 -18.80 19.25 -28.15
CA ARG A 454 -19.49 20.55 -28.13
C ARG A 454 -19.05 21.48 -29.27
N LEU A 455 -17.76 21.51 -29.60
CA LEU A 455 -17.24 22.27 -30.74
C LEU A 455 -17.81 21.76 -32.08
N THR A 456 -17.94 20.45 -32.21
CA THR A 456 -18.51 19.79 -33.39
C THR A 456 -20.01 20.10 -33.51
N GLU A 457 -20.75 19.96 -32.41
CA GLU A 457 -22.18 20.27 -32.31
C GLU A 457 -22.51 21.72 -32.69
N LYS A 458 -21.64 22.68 -32.34
CA LYS A 458 -21.80 24.09 -32.72
C LYS A 458 -21.28 24.41 -34.13
N HIS A 459 -20.74 23.43 -34.86
CA HIS A 459 -20.08 23.63 -36.16
C HIS A 459 -18.91 24.63 -36.11
N PHE A 460 -18.20 24.65 -34.98
CA PHE A 460 -17.13 25.61 -34.74
C PHE A 460 -15.77 25.10 -35.22
N LEU A 461 -15.64 23.85 -35.62
CA LEU A 461 -14.40 23.34 -36.23
C LEU A 461 -14.35 23.63 -37.73
N THR A 462 -13.17 23.94 -38.27
CA THR A 462 -12.92 23.96 -39.72
C THR A 462 -12.57 22.56 -40.23
N ARG A 463 -12.64 22.35 -41.55
CA ARG A 463 -12.23 21.09 -42.18
C ARG A 463 -10.80 20.69 -41.81
N GLU A 464 -9.88 21.65 -41.86
CA GLU A 464 -8.46 21.44 -41.57
C GLU A 464 -8.27 21.03 -40.10
N GLN A 465 -9.00 21.67 -39.19
CA GLN A 465 -8.97 21.33 -37.77
C GLN A 465 -9.52 19.91 -37.54
N ILE A 466 -10.63 19.55 -38.17
CA ILE A 466 -11.21 18.20 -38.04
C ILE A 466 -10.23 17.14 -38.55
N GLN A 467 -9.61 17.35 -39.72
CA GLN A 467 -8.64 16.42 -40.29
C GLN A 467 -7.40 16.29 -39.41
N MET A 468 -6.87 17.41 -38.90
CA MET A 468 -5.76 17.43 -37.96
C MET A 468 -6.08 16.62 -36.69
N ILE A 469 -7.22 16.89 -36.05
CA ILE A 469 -7.63 16.22 -34.82
C ILE A 469 -7.84 14.72 -35.07
N SER A 470 -8.55 14.35 -36.14
CA SER A 470 -8.79 12.93 -36.47
C SER A 470 -7.49 12.16 -36.68
N GLY A 471 -6.51 12.76 -37.37
CA GLY A 471 -5.18 12.18 -37.54
C GLY A 471 -4.41 12.05 -36.22
N GLU A 472 -4.55 13.02 -35.31
CA GLU A 472 -3.93 12.97 -33.97
C GLU A 472 -4.52 11.85 -33.12
N LEU A 473 -5.85 11.70 -33.11
CA LEU A 473 -6.55 10.62 -32.39
C LEU A 473 -6.15 9.24 -32.93
N LEU A 474 -5.99 9.10 -34.25
CA LEU A 474 -5.44 7.88 -34.86
C LEU A 474 -4.00 7.62 -34.40
N ALA A 475 -3.17 8.66 -34.32
CA ALA A 475 -1.81 8.52 -33.82
C ALA A 475 -1.78 8.17 -32.32
N MET A 476 -2.74 8.66 -31.52
CA MET A 476 -2.85 8.34 -30.09
C MET A 476 -3.14 6.87 -29.86
N GLU A 477 -4.01 6.26 -30.68
CA GLU A 477 -4.30 4.82 -30.64
C GLU A 477 -3.03 3.97 -30.69
N MET A 478 -2.06 4.36 -31.52
CA MET A 478 -0.76 3.68 -31.63
C MET A 478 0.16 3.90 -30.41
N ARG A 479 -0.06 4.98 -29.63
CA ARG A 479 0.73 5.33 -28.45
C ARG A 479 0.19 4.72 -27.15
N LEU A 480 -1.11 4.43 -27.07
CA LEU A 480 -1.76 3.91 -25.85
C LEU A 480 -1.10 2.61 -25.31
N PRO A 481 -0.79 1.59 -26.13
CA PRO A 481 -0.10 0.40 -25.64
C PRO A 481 1.27 0.71 -25.01
N ARG A 482 2.00 1.69 -25.57
CA ARG A 482 3.26 2.15 -24.99
C ARG A 482 3.03 2.86 -23.65
N MET A 483 2.02 3.71 -23.55
CA MET A 483 1.69 4.40 -22.29
C MET A 483 1.34 3.40 -21.19
N GLU A 484 0.55 2.37 -21.50
CA GLU A 484 0.22 1.30 -20.56
C GLU A 484 1.48 0.51 -20.17
N LYS A 485 2.35 0.18 -21.14
CA LYS A 485 3.62 -0.50 -20.89
C LYS A 485 4.56 0.31 -19.99
N ASP A 486 4.74 1.61 -20.27
CA ASP A 486 5.57 2.50 -19.45
C ASP A 486 4.97 2.64 -18.03
N THR A 487 3.64 2.58 -17.91
CA THR A 487 2.93 2.55 -16.63
C THR A 487 3.20 1.27 -15.84
N LEU A 488 3.09 0.12 -16.51
CA LEU A 488 3.38 -1.19 -15.96
C LEU A 488 4.83 -1.31 -15.48
N PHE A 489 5.77 -0.70 -16.21
CA PHE A 489 7.17 -0.65 -15.81
C PHE A 489 7.36 0.11 -14.49
N SER A 490 6.70 1.25 -14.29
CA SER A 490 6.83 2.00 -13.04
C SER A 490 6.33 1.21 -11.82
N ASP A 491 5.21 0.49 -11.97
CA ASP A 491 4.69 -0.39 -10.92
C ASP A 491 5.67 -1.55 -10.63
N ALA A 492 6.27 -2.13 -11.69
CA ALA A 492 7.30 -3.15 -11.55
C ALA A 492 8.55 -2.64 -10.80
N VAL A 493 8.94 -1.38 -11.02
CA VAL A 493 10.05 -0.74 -10.29
C VAL A 493 9.69 -0.56 -8.80
N GLY A 494 8.50 -0.05 -8.50
CA GLY A 494 8.02 0.06 -7.11
C GLY A 494 7.99 -1.29 -6.39
N ALA A 495 7.50 -2.34 -7.07
CA ALA A 495 7.58 -3.71 -6.56
C ALA A 495 9.02 -4.19 -6.35
N SER A 496 9.92 -3.88 -7.28
CA SER A 496 11.31 -4.32 -7.30
C SER A 496 12.15 -3.69 -6.20
N GLU A 497 11.91 -2.44 -5.82
CA GLU A 497 12.79 -1.70 -4.90
C GLU A 497 12.13 -1.37 -3.56
N ASP A 498 10.84 -1.07 -3.51
CA ASP A 498 10.29 -0.38 -2.35
C ASP A 498 9.76 -1.31 -1.27
N LEU A 499 9.17 -2.47 -1.60
CA LEU A 499 8.47 -3.27 -0.59
C LEU A 499 9.39 -3.68 0.58
N THR A 500 10.60 -4.14 0.27
CA THR A 500 11.59 -4.50 1.31
C THR A 500 12.25 -3.25 1.88
N GLU A 501 12.56 -2.25 1.04
CA GLU A 501 13.26 -1.03 1.48
C GLU A 501 12.41 -0.18 2.43
N LEU A 502 11.11 -0.02 2.18
CA LEU A 502 10.16 0.68 3.06
C LEU A 502 10.06 0.04 4.45
N ILE A 503 10.23 -1.28 4.54
CA ILE A 503 10.20 -2.01 5.82
C ILE A 503 11.53 -1.89 6.53
N LEU A 504 12.63 -2.04 5.79
CA LEU A 504 13.97 -1.99 6.38
C LEU A 504 14.43 -0.56 6.70
N ASN A 505 13.92 0.43 5.98
CA ASN A 505 14.28 1.84 6.02
C ASN A 505 13.04 2.73 5.81
N PRO A 506 12.09 2.72 6.76
CA PRO A 506 10.91 3.57 6.68
C PRO A 506 11.31 5.06 6.60
N PRO A 507 10.68 5.87 5.73
CA PRO A 507 10.98 7.29 5.59
C PRO A 507 10.58 8.09 6.83
N GLU A 508 11.39 9.10 7.18
CA GLU A 508 11.18 9.96 8.36
C GLU A 508 9.84 10.73 8.34
N GLU A 509 9.35 11.05 7.14
CA GLU A 509 8.10 11.82 6.92
C GLU A 509 6.85 11.06 7.41
N TYR A 510 6.93 9.73 7.51
CA TYR A 510 5.83 8.87 7.98
C TYR A 510 5.99 8.45 9.45
N GLY A 511 6.95 9.06 10.17
CA GLY A 511 7.25 8.87 11.58
C GLY A 511 8.75 8.67 11.83
N GLN A 512 9.18 8.72 13.10
CA GLN A 512 10.54 8.31 13.50
C GLN A 512 10.72 6.80 13.34
N GLY A 513 10.73 6.33 12.09
CA GLY A 513 10.95 4.94 11.74
C GLY A 513 12.41 4.57 11.96
N TYR A 514 12.66 3.57 12.80
CA TYR A 514 14.02 3.07 13.01
C TYR A 514 14.40 2.14 11.86
N SER A 515 15.57 2.38 11.26
CA SER A 515 16.14 1.46 10.27
C SER A 515 16.42 0.10 10.91
N ILE A 516 15.96 -0.96 10.26
CA ILE A 516 16.12 -2.36 10.67
C ILE A 516 16.98 -3.14 9.66
N ARG A 517 17.94 -2.47 9.01
CA ARG A 517 18.81 -3.03 7.94
C ARG A 517 19.42 -4.41 8.23
N ARG A 518 19.89 -4.68 9.44
CA ARG A 518 20.44 -6.00 9.82
C ARG A 518 19.43 -6.99 10.40
N MET A 519 18.14 -6.69 10.30
CA MET A 519 17.06 -7.65 10.57
C MET A 519 17.26 -9.02 9.91
N PRO A 520 17.80 -9.15 8.68
CA PRO A 520 18.09 -10.46 8.09
C PRO A 520 18.96 -11.37 8.96
N LEU A 521 19.84 -10.79 9.79
CA LEU A 521 20.73 -11.54 10.69
C LEU A 521 20.01 -12.04 11.95
N PHE A 522 19.06 -11.28 12.48
CA PHE A 522 18.40 -11.62 13.75
C PHE A 522 17.07 -12.36 13.56
N LEU A 523 16.34 -12.06 12.48
CA LEU A 523 15.02 -12.61 12.15
C LEU A 523 14.94 -13.00 10.66
N PRO A 524 15.76 -13.98 10.21
CA PRO A 524 15.80 -14.38 8.80
C PRO A 524 14.46 -14.93 8.31
N GLN A 525 13.60 -15.49 9.17
CA GLN A 525 12.26 -15.96 8.80
C GLN A 525 11.39 -14.84 8.22
N LEU A 526 11.42 -13.66 8.84
CA LEU A 526 10.62 -12.53 8.41
C LEU A 526 11.24 -11.89 7.16
N TYR A 527 12.57 -11.77 7.09
CA TYR A 527 13.22 -11.29 5.88
C TYR A 527 12.95 -12.20 4.66
N TRP A 528 12.97 -13.52 4.85
CA TRP A 528 12.59 -14.48 3.82
C TRP A 528 11.16 -14.27 3.33
N LEU A 529 10.20 -14.05 4.24
CA LEU A 529 8.81 -13.72 3.90
C LEU A 529 8.72 -12.44 3.04
N LEU A 530 9.48 -11.40 3.39
CA LEU A 530 9.52 -10.14 2.62
C LEU A 530 10.06 -10.36 1.21
N LEU A 531 11.18 -11.09 1.07
CA LEU A 531 11.77 -11.40 -0.22
C LEU A 531 10.81 -12.24 -1.09
N LEU A 532 10.10 -13.21 -0.51
CA LEU A 532 9.11 -14.00 -1.25
C LEU A 532 7.94 -13.15 -1.73
N ASN A 533 7.41 -12.27 -0.87
CA ASN A 533 6.36 -11.33 -1.25
C ASN A 533 6.83 -10.41 -2.39
N GLN A 534 8.03 -9.84 -2.25
CA GLN A 534 8.61 -8.97 -3.26
C GLN A 534 8.81 -9.70 -4.59
N THR A 535 9.40 -10.90 -4.56
CA THR A 535 9.60 -11.75 -5.74
C THR A 535 8.27 -12.07 -6.42
N SER A 536 7.24 -12.42 -5.64
CA SER A 536 5.93 -12.77 -6.18
C SER A 536 5.24 -11.58 -6.85
N LEU A 537 5.45 -10.37 -6.32
CA LEU A 537 4.91 -9.13 -6.86
C LEU A 537 5.64 -8.73 -8.15
N VAL A 538 6.97 -8.75 -8.17
CA VAL A 538 7.76 -8.48 -9.39
C VAL A 538 7.37 -9.42 -10.52
N LYS A 539 7.22 -10.72 -10.23
CA LYS A 539 6.75 -11.72 -11.22
C LYS A 539 5.33 -11.46 -11.73
N ALA A 540 4.48 -10.78 -10.95
CA ALA A 540 3.13 -10.46 -11.39
C ALA A 540 3.11 -9.41 -12.50
N TYR A 541 4.11 -8.53 -12.54
CA TYR A 541 4.27 -7.49 -13.54
C TYR A 541 5.06 -7.95 -14.79
N ASP A 542 5.48 -9.22 -14.86
CA ASP A 542 6.08 -9.82 -16.05
C ASP A 542 5.01 -10.22 -17.09
N VAL A 543 4.21 -9.26 -17.50
CA VAL A 543 3.10 -9.40 -18.46
C VAL A 543 3.12 -8.28 -19.49
N ASP A 544 2.34 -8.40 -20.57
CA ASP A 544 2.34 -7.40 -21.66
C ASP A 544 1.59 -6.12 -21.27
N ASP A 545 0.51 -6.27 -20.50
CA ASP A 545 -0.46 -5.24 -20.15
C ASP A 545 -1.10 -5.56 -18.78
N PHE A 546 -1.81 -4.59 -18.19
CA PHE A 546 -2.40 -4.80 -16.87
C PHE A 546 -3.56 -5.81 -16.87
N GLY A 547 -4.19 -6.05 -18.02
CA GLY A 547 -5.31 -6.99 -18.17
C GLY A 547 -4.89 -8.45 -17.98
N LYS A 548 -3.61 -8.76 -18.22
CA LYS A 548 -3.03 -10.09 -18.00
C LYS A 548 -2.61 -10.36 -16.55
N ILE A 549 -2.66 -9.36 -15.67
CA ILE A 549 -2.36 -9.56 -14.25
C ILE A 549 -3.56 -10.25 -13.58
N PRO A 550 -3.35 -11.39 -12.88
CA PRO A 550 -4.45 -12.12 -12.28
C PRO A 550 -5.16 -11.29 -11.21
N SER A 551 -6.50 -11.27 -11.26
CA SER A 551 -7.35 -10.65 -10.25
C SER A 551 -6.98 -11.12 -8.84
N SER A 552 -7.00 -10.19 -7.88
CA SER A 552 -6.68 -10.49 -6.46
C SER A 552 -7.54 -11.59 -5.85
N ARG A 553 -8.77 -11.78 -6.37
CA ARG A 553 -9.68 -12.87 -5.97
C ARG A 553 -9.15 -14.26 -6.35
N ASN A 554 -8.41 -14.34 -7.46
CA ASN A 554 -7.83 -15.58 -7.99
C ASN A 554 -6.46 -15.91 -7.39
N ILE A 555 -5.89 -15.00 -6.60
CA ILE A 555 -4.61 -15.21 -5.92
C ILE A 555 -4.84 -15.97 -4.61
N PRO A 556 -4.22 -17.16 -4.42
CA PRO A 556 -4.35 -17.93 -3.20
C PRO A 556 -3.98 -17.13 -1.95
N LEU A 557 -4.75 -17.29 -0.88
CA LEU A 557 -4.51 -16.61 0.39
C LEU A 557 -3.31 -17.26 1.12
N LYS A 558 -2.11 -16.87 0.73
CA LYS A 558 -0.84 -17.36 1.28
C LYS A 558 0.00 -16.18 1.81
N PRO A 559 0.71 -16.33 2.94
CA PRO A 559 1.54 -15.25 3.49
C PRO A 559 2.57 -14.69 2.48
N SER A 560 3.19 -15.58 1.71
CA SER A 560 4.17 -15.22 0.66
C SER A 560 3.58 -14.53 -0.58
N LEU A 561 2.24 -14.45 -0.71
CA LEU A 561 1.55 -13.81 -1.84
C LEU A 561 0.73 -12.58 -1.43
N MET A 562 0.87 -12.13 -0.18
CA MET A 562 0.05 -11.05 0.38
C MET A 562 0.28 -9.73 -0.35
N ALA A 563 1.54 -9.36 -0.59
CA ALA A 563 1.88 -8.15 -1.34
C ALA A 563 1.34 -8.21 -2.77
N LYS A 564 1.52 -9.34 -3.46
CA LYS A 564 0.92 -9.56 -4.78
C LYS A 564 -0.58 -9.29 -4.76
N ARG A 565 -1.31 -9.88 -3.82
CA ARG A 565 -2.76 -9.70 -3.70
C ARG A 565 -3.18 -8.25 -3.41
N MET A 566 -2.42 -7.51 -2.61
CA MET A 566 -2.70 -6.12 -2.25
C MET A 566 -2.46 -5.17 -3.43
N PHE A 567 -1.30 -5.28 -4.07
CA PHE A 567 -0.85 -4.31 -5.07
C PHE A 567 -1.35 -4.58 -6.49
N THR A 568 -1.79 -5.81 -6.80
CA THR A 568 -2.36 -6.13 -8.13
C THR A 568 -3.89 -6.09 -8.18
N GLY A 569 -4.56 -5.69 -7.08
CA GLY A 569 -6.03 -5.73 -7.00
C GLY A 569 -6.75 -4.77 -7.96
N SER A 570 -6.07 -3.71 -8.40
CA SER A 570 -6.62 -2.69 -9.29
C SER A 570 -6.20 -2.85 -10.76
N SER A 571 -5.32 -3.80 -11.09
CA SER A 571 -4.70 -3.90 -12.42
C SER A 571 -5.73 -4.03 -13.55
N GLU A 572 -6.74 -4.88 -13.40
CA GLU A 572 -7.82 -5.01 -14.40
C GLU A 572 -8.57 -3.70 -14.63
N SER A 573 -8.86 -2.94 -13.57
CA SER A 573 -9.49 -1.62 -13.66
C SER A 573 -8.61 -0.64 -14.43
N VAL A 574 -7.29 -0.67 -14.22
CA VAL A 574 -6.34 0.18 -14.94
C VAL A 574 -6.36 -0.12 -16.44
N HIS A 575 -6.31 -1.40 -16.82
CA HIS A 575 -6.41 -1.83 -18.22
C HIS A 575 -7.71 -1.35 -18.86
N ILE A 576 -8.84 -1.54 -18.17
CA ILE A 576 -10.15 -1.06 -18.63
C ILE A 576 -10.13 0.46 -18.86
N LYS A 577 -9.44 1.25 -18.03
CA LYS A 577 -9.34 2.71 -18.26
C LYS A 577 -8.59 3.07 -19.53
N PHE A 578 -7.52 2.34 -19.89
CA PHE A 578 -6.85 2.52 -21.18
C PHE A 578 -7.75 2.13 -22.35
N MET A 579 -8.46 1.00 -22.24
CA MET A 579 -9.40 0.56 -23.27
C MET A 579 -10.58 1.52 -23.44
N ASN A 580 -11.09 2.11 -22.35
CA ASN A 580 -12.11 3.16 -22.39
C ASN A 580 -11.61 4.40 -23.14
N LEU A 581 -10.37 4.82 -22.91
CA LEU A 581 -9.77 5.95 -23.62
C LEU A 581 -9.66 5.66 -25.13
N LEU A 582 -9.23 4.44 -25.49
CA LEU A 582 -9.17 3.98 -26.88
C LEU A 582 -10.56 3.96 -27.53
N ALA A 583 -11.55 3.34 -26.88
CA ALA A 583 -12.92 3.25 -27.36
C ALA A 583 -13.51 4.64 -27.62
N ARG A 584 -13.35 5.55 -26.64
CA ARG A 584 -13.85 6.91 -26.76
C ARG A 584 -13.15 7.67 -27.89
N SER A 585 -11.83 7.57 -28.00
CA SER A 585 -11.08 8.21 -29.09
C SER A 585 -11.51 7.75 -30.47
N ARG A 586 -11.76 6.45 -30.65
CA ARG A 586 -12.29 5.88 -31.90
C ARG A 586 -13.69 6.41 -32.19
N ALA A 587 -14.56 6.51 -31.18
CA ALA A 587 -15.91 7.09 -31.32
C ALA A 587 -15.86 8.59 -31.73
N GLU A 588 -14.97 9.39 -31.13
CA GLU A 588 -14.77 10.79 -31.50
C GLU A 588 -14.37 10.95 -32.97
N ARG A 589 -13.49 10.08 -33.49
CA ARG A 589 -13.11 10.10 -34.91
C ARG A 589 -14.31 9.89 -35.85
N VAL A 590 -15.27 9.05 -35.45
CA VAL A 590 -16.50 8.83 -36.23
C VAL A 590 -17.42 10.06 -36.16
N ILE A 591 -17.54 10.71 -35.00
CA ILE A 591 -18.28 11.96 -34.85
C ILE A 591 -17.69 13.07 -35.73
N LEU A 592 -16.36 13.20 -35.75
CA LEU A 592 -15.64 14.14 -36.62
C LEU A 592 -15.88 13.85 -38.11
N ALA A 593 -15.93 12.58 -38.51
CA ALA A 593 -16.28 12.18 -39.87
C ALA A 593 -17.75 12.54 -40.23
N CYS A 594 -18.68 12.43 -39.28
CA CYS A 594 -20.06 12.88 -39.47
C CYS A 594 -20.15 14.37 -39.77
N GLU A 595 -19.32 15.18 -39.11
CA GLU A 595 -19.27 16.63 -39.36
C GLU A 595 -18.68 16.94 -40.75
N LEU A 596 -17.64 16.22 -41.20
CA LEU A 596 -17.14 16.36 -42.57
C LEU A 596 -18.19 15.98 -43.62
N PHE A 597 -18.95 14.91 -43.37
CA PHE A 597 -20.08 14.52 -44.22
C PHE A 597 -21.14 15.62 -44.29
N ARG A 598 -21.48 16.23 -43.14
CA ARG A 598 -22.42 17.35 -43.09
C ARG A 598 -21.92 18.57 -43.82
N MET A 599 -20.63 18.91 -43.70
CA MET A 599 -20.02 20.01 -44.44
C MET A 599 -20.16 19.83 -45.96
N ASP A 600 -20.09 18.60 -46.47
CA ASP A 600 -20.19 18.31 -47.91
C ASP A 600 -21.64 18.20 -48.42
N THR A 601 -22.55 17.67 -47.60
CA THR A 601 -23.91 17.30 -48.04
C THR A 601 -25.01 18.19 -47.48
N GLY A 602 -24.68 19.05 -46.51
CA GLY A 602 -25.64 19.88 -45.77
C GLY A 602 -26.47 19.12 -44.73
N LYS A 603 -26.31 17.80 -44.60
CA LYS A 603 -27.07 16.94 -43.67
C LYS A 603 -26.15 15.94 -42.97
N TYR A 604 -26.53 15.49 -41.78
CA TYR A 604 -25.81 14.43 -41.09
C TYR A 604 -26.10 13.04 -41.71
N PRO A 605 -25.17 12.07 -41.58
CA PRO A 605 -25.39 10.72 -42.07
C PRO A 605 -26.50 10.01 -41.27
N THR A 606 -27.26 9.16 -41.96
CA THR A 606 -28.30 8.32 -41.34
C THR A 606 -27.78 6.94 -40.95
N ALA A 607 -26.69 6.50 -41.59
CA ALA A 607 -25.99 5.26 -41.29
C ALA A 607 -24.46 5.43 -41.35
N ALA A 608 -23.73 4.64 -40.55
CA ALA A 608 -22.27 4.67 -40.51
C ALA A 608 -21.61 4.36 -41.87
N SER A 609 -22.24 3.53 -42.71
CA SER A 609 -21.73 3.16 -44.04
C SER A 609 -21.59 4.36 -44.99
N GLU A 610 -22.32 5.45 -44.76
CA GLU A 610 -22.22 6.68 -45.56
C GLU A 610 -20.90 7.44 -45.34
N LEU A 611 -20.18 7.11 -44.26
CA LEU A 611 -18.89 7.72 -43.93
C LEU A 611 -17.71 7.10 -44.69
N VAL A 612 -17.89 5.87 -45.21
CA VAL A 612 -16.84 5.05 -45.80
C VAL A 612 -17.00 5.01 -47.33
N PRO A 613 -15.90 5.07 -48.13
CA PRO A 613 -14.50 5.23 -47.72
C PRO A 613 -14.06 6.71 -47.64
N LYS A 614 -14.95 7.66 -47.94
CA LYS A 614 -14.56 9.06 -48.20
C LYS A 614 -14.05 9.79 -46.97
N TYR A 615 -14.66 9.57 -45.80
CA TYR A 615 -14.34 10.29 -44.56
C TYR A 615 -13.61 9.40 -43.54
N LEU A 616 -13.78 8.08 -43.66
CA LEU A 616 -13.09 7.05 -42.89
C LEU A 616 -12.74 5.89 -43.82
N ASP A 617 -11.57 5.28 -43.62
CA ASP A 617 -11.18 4.05 -44.35
C ASP A 617 -12.10 2.87 -44.00
N SER A 618 -12.47 2.78 -42.73
CA SER A 618 -13.44 1.83 -42.17
C SER A 618 -14.02 2.37 -40.87
N ILE A 619 -15.15 1.82 -40.43
CA ILE A 619 -15.65 2.08 -39.08
C ILE A 619 -14.68 1.42 -38.09
N PRO A 620 -14.17 2.13 -37.08
CA PRO A 620 -13.24 1.53 -36.12
C PRO A 620 -13.88 0.38 -35.36
N GLU A 621 -13.05 -0.61 -35.01
CA GLU A 621 -13.45 -1.70 -34.13
C GLU A 621 -13.58 -1.22 -32.67
N ASP A 622 -14.45 -1.87 -31.92
CA ASP A 622 -14.60 -1.79 -30.48
C ASP A 622 -13.43 -2.56 -29.82
N PRO A 623 -12.63 -1.91 -28.96
CA PRO A 623 -11.49 -2.58 -28.34
C PRO A 623 -11.87 -3.73 -27.38
N PHE A 624 -13.12 -3.81 -26.92
CA PHE A 624 -13.56 -4.90 -26.03
C PHE A 624 -14.08 -6.12 -26.79
N THR A 625 -14.69 -5.93 -27.96
CA THR A 625 -15.36 -7.04 -28.69
C THR A 625 -14.71 -7.38 -30.02
N GLY A 626 -13.87 -6.51 -30.57
CA GLY A 626 -13.31 -6.64 -31.92
C GLY A 626 -14.33 -6.47 -33.05
N LYS A 627 -15.57 -6.09 -32.73
CA LYS A 627 -16.62 -5.77 -33.72
C LYS A 627 -16.63 -4.29 -34.03
N LEU A 628 -17.27 -3.86 -35.11
CA LEU A 628 -17.41 -2.42 -35.41
C LEU A 628 -18.12 -1.68 -34.28
N LEU A 629 -17.70 -0.44 -34.00
CA LEU A 629 -18.43 0.46 -33.10
C LEU A 629 -19.89 0.63 -33.56
N LEU A 630 -20.78 0.74 -32.58
CA LEU A 630 -22.20 0.94 -32.82
C LEU A 630 -22.48 2.40 -33.15
N PHE A 631 -23.48 2.64 -34.01
CA PHE A 631 -23.84 3.95 -34.54
C PHE A 631 -25.35 4.15 -34.51
N ARG A 632 -25.80 5.34 -34.09
CA ARG A 632 -27.21 5.75 -34.18
C ARG A 632 -27.31 7.23 -34.51
N ALA A 633 -28.17 7.55 -35.46
CA ALA A 633 -28.65 8.91 -35.74
C ALA A 633 -30.14 9.04 -35.36
N GLY A 634 -30.56 10.24 -34.96
CA GLY A 634 -31.94 10.54 -34.56
C GLY A 634 -32.09 10.61 -33.04
N LYS A 635 -33.17 10.04 -32.51
CA LYS A 635 -33.49 10.10 -31.07
C LYS A 635 -32.51 9.29 -30.23
N ILE A 636 -31.83 9.95 -29.29
CA ILE A 636 -30.87 9.36 -28.37
C ILE A 636 -31.13 9.79 -26.93
N ARG A 637 -30.78 8.93 -25.97
CA ARG A 637 -30.97 9.20 -24.54
C ARG A 637 -29.68 9.71 -23.93
N VAL A 638 -29.75 10.83 -23.23
CA VAL A 638 -28.64 11.43 -22.49
C VAL A 638 -29.04 11.68 -21.04
N GLU A 639 -28.08 11.55 -20.13
CA GLU A 639 -28.28 11.99 -18.74
C GLU A 639 -27.91 13.47 -18.65
N VAL A 640 -28.88 14.29 -18.29
CA VAL A 640 -28.72 15.72 -18.12
C VAL A 640 -28.58 16.01 -16.63
N TRP A 641 -27.47 16.64 -16.27
CA TRP A 641 -27.08 16.84 -14.89
C TRP A 641 -27.54 18.22 -14.42
N LYS A 642 -28.19 18.26 -13.25
CA LYS A 642 -28.60 19.52 -12.59
C LYS A 642 -28.04 19.57 -11.19
N ILE A 643 -27.70 20.78 -10.75
CA ILE A 643 -27.33 21.03 -9.35
C ILE A 643 -28.62 21.04 -8.53
N ALA A 644 -28.68 20.20 -7.50
CA ALA A 644 -29.80 20.07 -6.59
C ALA A 644 -29.32 20.20 -5.15
N GLU A 645 -30.03 20.99 -4.35
CA GLU A 645 -29.77 21.11 -2.91
C GLU A 645 -30.72 20.23 -2.12
N LYS A 646 -30.17 19.40 -1.23
CA LYS A 646 -30.95 18.68 -0.23
C LYS A 646 -30.21 18.67 1.10
N ASP A 647 -30.89 19.10 2.17
CA ASP A 647 -30.34 19.13 3.54
C ASP A 647 -29.04 19.96 3.67
N LYS A 648 -28.94 21.09 2.94
CA LYS A 648 -27.73 21.94 2.85
C LYS A 648 -26.51 21.25 2.21
N ILE A 649 -26.72 20.13 1.52
CA ILE A 649 -25.71 19.41 0.74
C ILE A 649 -26.02 19.65 -0.73
N VAL A 650 -25.04 20.18 -1.46
CA VAL A 650 -25.11 20.29 -2.92
C VAL A 650 -24.87 18.90 -3.52
N ARG A 651 -25.81 18.44 -4.34
CA ARG A 651 -25.72 17.20 -5.11
C ARG A 651 -25.93 17.50 -6.59
N VAL A 652 -25.50 16.60 -7.44
CA VAL A 652 -25.88 16.63 -8.85
C VAL A 652 -26.72 15.42 -9.17
N VAL A 653 -27.86 15.69 -9.79
CA VAL A 653 -28.88 14.70 -10.13
C VAL A 653 -28.96 14.63 -11.64
N GLY A 654 -28.82 13.41 -12.16
CA GLY A 654 -28.98 13.10 -13.57
C GLY A 654 -30.43 12.79 -13.88
N GLU A 655 -30.99 13.48 -14.86
CA GLU A 655 -32.32 13.18 -15.41
C GLU A 655 -32.15 12.69 -16.85
N PRO A 656 -32.77 11.55 -17.23
CA PRO A 656 -32.75 11.10 -18.61
C PRO A 656 -33.53 12.08 -19.49
N LYS A 657 -32.93 12.50 -20.60
CA LYS A 657 -33.52 13.35 -21.62
C LYS A 657 -33.33 12.72 -22.99
N GLU A 658 -34.36 12.78 -23.82
CA GLU A 658 -34.25 12.43 -25.24
C GLU A 658 -33.84 13.68 -26.04
N ILE A 659 -32.81 13.55 -26.86
CA ILE A 659 -32.34 14.60 -27.78
C ILE A 659 -32.25 14.04 -29.20
N GLU A 660 -32.31 14.91 -30.20
CA GLU A 660 -32.04 14.55 -31.60
C GLU A 660 -30.53 14.69 -31.85
N GLY A 661 -29.85 13.60 -32.19
CA GLY A 661 -28.40 13.57 -32.20
C GLY A 661 -27.79 12.43 -33.01
N ILE A 662 -26.47 12.33 -32.95
CA ILE A 662 -25.70 11.16 -33.37
C ILE A 662 -24.97 10.62 -32.14
N GLN A 663 -25.00 9.31 -31.93
CA GLN A 663 -24.14 8.65 -30.95
C GLN A 663 -23.35 7.52 -31.60
N VAL A 664 -22.12 7.36 -31.15
CA VAL A 664 -21.22 6.27 -31.53
C VAL A 664 -20.67 5.67 -30.25
N TRP A 665 -20.76 4.34 -30.09
CA TRP A 665 -20.40 3.71 -28.81
C TRP A 665 -19.79 2.32 -28.95
N SER A 666 -19.02 1.99 -27.93
CA SER A 666 -18.53 0.66 -27.58
C SER A 666 -19.44 0.09 -26.49
N VAL A 667 -19.64 -1.24 -26.51
CA VAL A 667 -20.48 -1.96 -25.52
C VAL A 667 -19.77 -2.23 -24.18
N GLY A 668 -18.59 -1.63 -23.99
CA GLY A 668 -17.88 -1.68 -22.72
C GLY A 668 -17.31 -3.07 -22.36
N PRO A 669 -16.66 -3.17 -21.19
CA PRO A 669 -16.04 -4.41 -20.73
C PRO A 669 -17.04 -5.52 -20.36
N ASN A 670 -18.31 -5.21 -20.07
CA ASN A 670 -19.32 -6.24 -19.81
C ASN A 670 -19.81 -6.95 -21.11
N GLY A 671 -19.55 -6.37 -22.28
CA GLY A 671 -19.91 -6.89 -23.60
C GLY A 671 -21.42 -6.86 -23.92
N LYS A 672 -22.21 -6.11 -23.16
CA LYS A 672 -23.66 -5.95 -23.31
C LYS A 672 -23.94 -4.54 -23.81
N ASP A 673 -24.75 -4.44 -24.87
CA ASP A 673 -25.18 -3.15 -25.39
C ASP A 673 -26.18 -2.49 -24.44
N ASP A 674 -25.73 -1.44 -23.75
CA ASP A 674 -26.51 -0.60 -22.84
C ASP A 674 -26.99 0.70 -23.50
N ASP A 675 -27.06 0.71 -24.84
CA ASP A 675 -27.49 1.85 -25.64
C ASP A 675 -26.59 3.10 -25.52
N GLY A 676 -25.29 2.88 -25.32
CA GLY A 676 -24.29 3.92 -25.12
C GLY A 676 -24.31 4.54 -23.72
N ILE A 677 -24.97 3.92 -22.75
CA ILE A 677 -25.17 4.48 -21.41
C ILE A 677 -24.15 3.90 -20.42
N TYR A 678 -23.40 4.80 -19.75
CA TYR A 678 -22.56 4.45 -18.62
C TYR A 678 -23.30 4.71 -17.29
N ASN A 679 -23.54 3.67 -16.51
CA ASN A 679 -24.11 3.75 -15.17
C ASN A 679 -23.62 2.60 -14.28
N ASN A 680 -22.62 2.89 -13.45
CA ASN A 680 -22.04 1.92 -12.52
C ASN A 680 -23.06 1.27 -11.57
N GLN A 681 -24.10 1.99 -11.15
CA GLN A 681 -25.10 1.44 -10.22
C GLN A 681 -25.99 0.39 -10.86
N LYS A 682 -26.21 0.52 -12.18
CA LYS A 682 -27.01 -0.40 -12.99
C LYS A 682 -26.16 -1.41 -13.76
N ASN A 683 -24.84 -1.44 -13.50
CA ASN A 683 -23.87 -2.27 -14.22
C ASN A 683 -23.88 -2.02 -15.74
N GLN A 684 -24.05 -0.76 -16.14
CA GLN A 684 -23.97 -0.30 -17.52
C GLN A 684 -22.63 0.39 -17.72
N ASP A 685 -21.86 -0.01 -18.73
CA ASP A 685 -20.46 0.42 -18.88
C ASP A 685 -20.05 0.79 -20.31
N ASP A 686 -21.03 1.00 -21.18
CA ASP A 686 -20.83 1.50 -22.54
C ASP A 686 -20.03 2.81 -22.55
N ILE A 687 -19.19 2.96 -23.56
CA ILE A 687 -18.34 4.14 -23.77
C ILE A 687 -18.73 4.79 -25.08
N ARG A 688 -19.14 6.06 -25.04
CA ARG A 688 -19.66 6.75 -26.22
C ARG A 688 -19.01 8.10 -26.51
N ALA A 689 -19.15 8.51 -27.76
CA ALA A 689 -19.14 9.90 -28.19
C ALA A 689 -20.52 10.27 -28.75
N VAL A 690 -20.96 11.51 -28.55
CA VAL A 690 -22.31 11.95 -28.91
C VAL A 690 -22.32 13.38 -29.46
N ILE A 691 -23.26 13.79 -30.30
CA ILE A 691 -23.53 15.20 -30.66
C ILE A 691 -25.02 15.45 -30.78
N GLN A 692 -25.46 16.64 -30.39
CA GLN A 692 -26.81 17.10 -30.74
C GLN A 692 -26.81 17.62 -32.19
N THR A 693 -27.88 17.35 -32.94
CA THR A 693 -27.98 17.74 -34.37
C THR A 693 -29.03 18.83 -34.62
N ARG A 694 -29.82 19.19 -33.61
CA ARG A 694 -30.87 20.21 -33.67
C ARG A 694 -30.90 21.09 -32.45
#